data_AF-A2DJR9-F1
#
_entry.id   AF-A2DJR9-F1
#
_cell.length_a   1.000
_cell.length_b   1.000
_cell.length_c   1.000
_cell.angle_alpha   90.00
_cell.angle_beta   90.00
_cell.angle_gamma   90.00
#
_symmetry.space_group_name_H-M   'P 1'
#
loop_
_entity.id
_entity.type
_entity.pdbx_description
1 polymer ?
#
loop_
_entity_poly.entity_id
_entity_poly.type
_entity_poly.pdbx_seq_one_letter_code
_entity_poly.pdbx_strand_id
1 'polypeptide(L)'
;MDETSSTARSNIEFSLSLSTKYEGLIDIPLGTQIIDCMVSFFNYVDNYAPRMPFLFNFVSLVRMLQLIGGAFMAANNDIYDPNTLTYRAMSILTVAFHIVPVQYRLGNEYIILDVISGILFVFSTYLFVTAWMYKTTSKVPKISTDILSIYIAVGPFILLPISVQYIGQIISSLAVGRTQDIASIISCIIGILIVIPNFWILVKAYLITLTFRPCSFMSIEASPQWKFFLTTLVVTFVSSLTTYFPKWPSFAMICISAAGYVYCATTGFNGGNFVLELHQVMVLGGSFLGFILCVMNLYPLLSGKKWTEIFFVIFICIAVACYLLTQVFIRFRFKCDLVILDKFEESEDISVFGSLGKFRRVVGTGYTFCHPACINYSVFKATVVQWPESIDLWAEYAKFTAIYPELTSTLIYIGQNIASLNKKDSLSTIIMANIGYIMKTRETKITPQLTSKISKLSKVFNKAKNRLRNIWDLILQGSVAEINHAIKSANEAVEAADVEVSQLKSLYPNNRFVARQYAKFQGEINANAVEYKIWLDNVHQLQMGKQICSDIDHGLGVFVFPSLPEKIDDNDSSKMASMNEMDTIEELNDEQQAEEDANIEVLATLTRQIEKQKIPAIKCMYMSTVLGWFFTVFVPVLALIIYYGTFREDLNAPLVFMYGISYMRNLINMLAAFTAKFLFEELPDPKSPTEKVKDVIHLEDGFPLTGFGDDVRSREVLKYLAGQVSSTNSMMASLRSYKFGNPTLEEVRTNMFSSTIDFYFYTNKTQKYLLKSSVAQVAAMVATHIGLLIQDTDVTYDDARGSDYLTATNNNDDATEIMSTSLLECLKYILNQDASQKVWIISLMVVLIVVILAVWFIIFKLQYRKLKSNKTEIMNVIVTLPKTVISTVSASFNHLKKNFQSSTTDNVAEQNNEEMSRQEQNIIKVFSQITDGTDSTTSESWNLFNFTVIALCGCLSVGVVLYCFLKSSSTLVYSSQHVDNLYGCSGYLYSVFSHICIL
;
A
#
# COMPACT_ATOMS: atom_id res chain seq x y z
N MET A 1 32.31 4.48 44.16
CA MET A 1 31.45 4.55 42.95
C MET A 1 30.88 3.18 42.54
N ASP A 2 31.58 2.06 42.83
CA ASP A 2 31.09 0.72 42.48
C ASP A 2 29.88 0.23 43.28
N GLU A 3 29.78 0.49 44.60
CA GLU A 3 28.60 0.09 45.40
C GLU A 3 27.33 0.91 45.08
N THR A 4 27.50 2.17 44.65
CA THR A 4 26.41 2.98 44.14
C THR A 4 25.92 2.48 42.78
N SER A 5 26.77 1.81 41.98
CA SER A 5 26.42 1.27 40.66
C SER A 5 25.55 0.00 40.71
N SER A 6 25.76 -0.86 41.72
CA SER A 6 24.97 -2.10 41.91
C SER A 6 23.55 -1.77 42.42
N THR A 7 23.45 -0.87 43.39
CA THR A 7 22.19 -0.32 43.91
C THR A 7 21.47 0.54 42.87
N ALA A 8 22.22 1.15 41.95
CA ALA A 8 21.69 1.91 40.82
C ALA A 8 21.05 1.01 39.75
N ARG A 9 21.72 -0.09 39.37
CA ARG A 9 21.16 -1.10 38.46
C ARG A 9 19.85 -1.67 39.01
N SER A 10 19.79 -1.99 40.30
CA SER A 10 18.58 -2.54 40.91
C SER A 10 17.37 -1.62 40.82
N ASN A 11 17.54 -0.28 40.84
CA ASN A 11 16.42 0.67 40.79
C ASN A 11 15.83 0.86 39.38
N ILE A 12 16.65 0.88 38.32
CA ILE A 12 16.16 0.87 36.94
C ILE A 12 15.53 -0.48 36.60
N GLU A 13 16.18 -1.56 37.04
CA GLU A 13 15.67 -2.91 36.92
C GLU A 13 14.34 -3.09 37.67
N PHE A 14 14.16 -2.44 38.82
CA PHE A 14 12.91 -2.40 39.57
C PHE A 14 11.81 -1.65 38.81
N SER A 15 12.12 -0.47 38.25
CA SER A 15 11.20 0.33 37.40
C SER A 15 10.75 -0.43 36.14
N LEU A 16 11.67 -1.08 35.43
CA LEU A 16 11.37 -1.91 34.25
C LEU A 16 10.62 -3.21 34.62
N SER A 17 10.89 -3.78 35.81
CA SER A 17 10.18 -4.98 36.30
C SER A 17 8.78 -4.67 36.82
N LEU A 18 8.52 -3.44 37.30
CA LEU A 18 7.20 -3.03 37.80
C LEU A 18 6.17 -3.06 36.69
N SER A 19 6.49 -2.65 35.45
CA SER A 19 5.55 -2.74 34.33
C SER A 19 5.21 -4.20 33.99
N THR A 20 6.18 -5.11 34.10
CA THR A 20 6.01 -6.55 33.79
C THR A 20 5.33 -7.32 34.93
N LYS A 21 5.47 -6.86 36.19
CA LYS A 21 4.90 -7.55 37.36
C LYS A 21 3.38 -7.32 37.51
N TYR A 22 2.84 -6.26 36.90
CA TYR A 22 1.40 -6.00 36.81
C TYR A 22 0.80 -6.42 35.47
N GLU A 23 1.60 -6.99 34.56
CA GLU A 23 1.16 -7.55 33.28
C GLU A 23 0.30 -8.80 33.56
N GLY A 24 -1.01 -8.59 33.70
CA GLY A 24 -2.01 -9.59 34.13
C GLY A 24 -2.87 -9.18 35.34
N LEU A 25 -2.52 -8.10 36.05
CA LEU A 25 -3.30 -7.52 37.15
C LEU A 25 -4.05 -6.24 36.76
N ILE A 26 -3.62 -5.58 35.68
CA ILE A 26 -4.20 -4.33 35.16
C ILE A 26 -4.35 -4.48 33.64
N ASP A 27 -5.51 -4.14 33.09
CA ASP A 27 -5.75 -4.11 31.65
C ASP A 27 -4.87 -3.06 30.99
N ILE A 28 -3.87 -3.52 30.23
CA ILE A 28 -3.03 -2.65 29.41
C ILE A 28 -3.84 -2.22 28.18
N PRO A 29 -3.94 -0.92 27.86
CA PRO A 29 -4.66 -0.46 26.67
C PRO A 29 -4.15 -1.15 25.40
N LEU A 30 -5.08 -1.56 24.52
CA LEU A 30 -4.74 -2.23 23.26
C LEU A 30 -3.70 -1.46 22.44
N GLY A 31 -3.79 -0.12 22.39
CA GLY A 31 -2.82 0.71 21.67
C GLY A 31 -1.39 0.56 22.18
N THR A 32 -1.17 0.46 23.49
CA THR A 32 0.15 0.25 24.09
C THR A 32 0.67 -1.14 23.75
N GLN A 33 -0.19 -2.17 23.84
CA GLN A 33 0.19 -3.53 23.46
C GLN A 33 0.62 -3.61 21.99
N ILE A 34 -0.10 -2.94 21.09
CA ILE A 34 0.22 -2.87 19.66
C ILE A 34 1.60 -2.20 19.46
N ILE A 35 1.86 -1.08 20.12
CA ILE A 35 3.15 -0.38 20.03
C ILE A 35 4.27 -1.28 20.55
N ASP A 36 4.10 -1.94 21.69
CA ASP A 36 5.14 -2.80 22.26
C ASP A 36 5.47 -4.00 21.35
N CYS A 37 4.45 -4.63 20.75
CA CYS A 37 4.65 -5.66 19.72
C CYS A 37 5.47 -5.13 18.54
N MET A 38 5.12 -3.94 18.05
CA MET A 38 5.76 -3.31 16.89
C MET A 38 7.19 -2.88 17.17
N VAL A 39 7.46 -2.26 18.32
CA VAL A 39 8.81 -1.84 18.72
C VAL A 39 9.72 -3.05 18.84
N SER A 40 9.26 -4.13 19.49
CA SER A 40 10.01 -5.38 19.59
C SER A 40 10.32 -5.96 18.21
N PHE A 41 9.33 -5.98 17.31
CA PHE A 41 9.51 -6.44 15.93
C PHE A 41 10.47 -5.54 15.13
N PHE A 42 10.37 -4.22 15.22
CA PHE A 42 11.26 -3.32 14.50
C PHE A 42 12.71 -3.41 15.00
N ASN A 43 12.92 -3.60 16.30
CA ASN A 43 14.26 -3.85 16.83
C ASN A 43 14.84 -5.18 16.32
N TYR A 44 13.99 -6.20 16.14
CA TYR A 44 14.39 -7.43 15.45
C TYR A 44 14.74 -7.18 13.98
N VAL A 45 13.90 -6.44 13.25
CA VAL A 45 14.15 -6.08 11.84
C VAL A 45 15.45 -5.30 11.69
N ASP A 46 15.77 -4.37 12.60
CA ASP A 46 17.02 -3.60 12.57
C ASP A 46 18.26 -4.50 12.63
N ASN A 47 18.16 -5.64 13.31
CA ASN A 47 19.27 -6.57 13.48
C ASN A 47 19.45 -7.53 12.30
N TYR A 48 18.34 -7.97 11.69
CA TYR A 48 18.37 -9.07 10.72
C TYR A 48 18.00 -8.67 9.29
N ALA A 49 17.45 -7.48 9.07
CA ALA A 49 17.05 -7.03 7.73
C ALA A 49 18.25 -6.55 6.90
N PRO A 50 18.17 -6.67 5.57
CA PRO A 50 19.20 -6.15 4.68
C PRO A 50 19.26 -4.62 4.75
N ARG A 51 20.47 -4.07 4.81
CA ARG A 51 20.69 -2.62 4.75
C ARG A 51 20.52 -2.14 3.30
N MET A 52 19.60 -1.21 3.06
CA MET A 52 19.23 -0.72 1.71
C MET A 52 19.42 0.81 1.56
N PRO A 53 20.65 1.35 1.64
CA PRO A 53 20.90 2.79 1.61
C PRO A 53 20.41 3.49 0.34
N PHE A 54 20.54 2.82 -0.82
CA PHE A 54 20.04 3.34 -2.10
C PHE A 54 18.52 3.56 -2.07
N LEU A 55 17.77 2.62 -1.51
CA LEU A 55 16.31 2.69 -1.42
C LEU A 55 15.88 3.88 -0.55
N PHE A 56 16.52 4.09 0.60
CA PHE A 56 16.20 5.22 1.47
C PHE A 56 16.47 6.57 0.80
N ASN A 57 17.57 6.70 0.06
CA ASN A 57 17.88 7.92 -0.70
C ASN A 57 16.88 8.17 -1.83
N PHE A 58 16.47 7.11 -2.55
CA PHE A 58 15.43 7.21 -3.56
C PHE A 58 14.09 7.66 -2.97
N VAL A 59 13.68 7.09 -1.82
CA VAL A 59 12.46 7.50 -1.12
C VAL A 59 12.57 8.95 -0.63
N SER A 60 13.74 9.40 -0.14
CA SER A 60 13.96 10.81 0.23
C SER A 60 13.73 11.74 -0.97
N LEU A 61 14.21 11.39 -2.18
CA LEU A 61 13.96 12.16 -3.39
C LEU A 61 12.46 12.23 -3.74
N VAL A 62 11.76 11.08 -3.71
CA VAL A 62 10.32 11.04 -3.99
C VAL A 62 9.53 11.86 -2.97
N ARG A 63 9.87 11.76 -1.67
CA ARG A 63 9.22 12.55 -0.61
C ARG A 63 9.46 14.06 -0.78
N MET A 64 10.63 14.47 -1.27
CA MET A 64 10.90 15.86 -1.62
C MET A 64 10.00 16.32 -2.77
N LEU A 65 9.86 15.49 -3.81
CA LEU A 65 8.95 15.76 -4.92
C LEU A 65 7.48 15.80 -4.47
N GLN A 66 7.09 14.97 -3.50
CA GLN A 66 5.75 15.00 -2.89
C GLN A 66 5.49 16.26 -2.09
N LEU A 67 6.48 16.76 -1.35
CA LEU A 67 6.39 18.04 -0.66
C LEU A 67 6.09 19.16 -1.66
N ILE A 68 6.89 19.30 -2.73
CA ILE A 68 6.73 20.38 -3.72
C ILE A 68 5.51 20.15 -4.62
N GLY A 69 5.19 18.89 -4.89
CA GLY A 69 4.11 18.42 -5.75
C GLY A 69 2.75 19.03 -5.39
N GLY A 70 2.45 19.14 -4.10
CA GLY A 70 1.24 19.78 -3.61
C GLY A 70 1.15 21.28 -3.94
N ALA A 71 2.28 22.01 -3.95
CA ALA A 71 2.28 23.45 -4.26
C ALA A 71 1.87 23.74 -5.71
N PHE A 72 2.11 22.80 -6.64
CA PHE A 72 1.74 23.01 -8.05
C PHE A 72 0.25 23.13 -8.25
N MET A 73 -0.58 22.49 -7.41
CA MET A 73 -2.05 22.45 -7.56
C MET A 73 -2.48 21.99 -8.97
N ALA A 74 -1.75 20.99 -9.48
CA ALA A 74 -1.81 20.53 -10.86
C ALA A 74 -3.20 20.10 -11.36
N ALA A 75 -4.11 19.74 -10.45
CA ALA A 75 -5.47 19.33 -10.79
C ALA A 75 -6.48 20.48 -10.85
N ASN A 76 -6.10 21.71 -10.49
CA ASN A 76 -6.97 22.87 -10.53
C ASN A 76 -7.04 23.46 -11.96
N ASN A 77 -8.22 23.39 -12.56
CA ASN A 77 -8.47 23.87 -13.93
C ASN A 77 -8.54 25.40 -14.06
N ASP A 78 -8.66 26.13 -12.94
CA ASP A 78 -8.56 27.59 -12.92
C ASP A 78 -7.10 28.06 -13.04
N ILE A 79 -6.15 27.19 -12.70
CA ILE A 79 -4.71 27.47 -12.75
C ILE A 79 -4.11 26.99 -14.07
N TYR A 80 -4.43 25.77 -14.49
CA TYR A 80 -3.93 25.17 -15.74
C TYR A 80 -5.08 24.82 -16.68
N ASP A 81 -4.95 25.20 -17.95
CA ASP A 81 -6.00 24.95 -18.94
C ASP A 81 -5.90 23.54 -19.55
N PRO A 82 -6.94 22.68 -19.46
CA PRO A 82 -6.88 21.30 -19.96
C PRO A 82 -6.47 21.16 -21.43
N ASN A 83 -6.74 22.17 -22.25
CA ASN A 83 -6.46 22.18 -23.69
C ASN A 83 -5.02 22.58 -24.05
N THR A 84 -4.22 23.04 -23.08
CA THR A 84 -2.88 23.58 -23.33
C THR A 84 -1.77 22.53 -23.20
N LEU A 85 -0.63 22.79 -23.85
CA LEU A 85 0.59 22.00 -23.67
C LEU A 85 1.06 22.03 -22.19
N THR A 86 0.88 23.18 -21.52
CA THR A 86 1.20 23.37 -20.10
C THR A 86 0.51 22.32 -19.22
N TYR A 87 -0.79 22.07 -19.42
CA TYR A 87 -1.53 21.06 -18.66
C TYR A 87 -1.04 19.64 -18.97
N ARG A 88 -0.71 19.33 -20.22
CA ARG A 88 -0.14 18.01 -20.59
C ARG A 88 1.23 17.79 -19.93
N ALA A 89 2.10 18.79 -19.96
CA ALA A 89 3.41 18.75 -19.32
C ALA A 89 3.27 18.60 -17.79
N MET A 90 2.36 19.36 -17.17
CA MET A 90 2.07 19.26 -15.74
C MET A 90 1.52 17.88 -15.38
N SER A 91 0.61 17.33 -16.20
CA SER A 91 0.05 15.98 -16.04
C SER A 91 1.16 14.91 -16.01
N ILE A 92 2.16 14.99 -16.88
CA ILE A 92 3.32 14.10 -16.88
C ILE A 92 4.17 14.30 -15.61
N LEU A 93 4.44 15.55 -15.24
CA LEU A 93 5.23 15.87 -14.04
C LEU A 93 4.60 15.28 -12.76
N THR A 94 3.26 15.26 -12.69
CA THR A 94 2.55 14.72 -11.52
C THR A 94 2.75 13.23 -11.26
N VAL A 95 3.20 12.45 -12.26
CA VAL A 95 3.53 11.03 -12.08
C VAL A 95 4.65 10.87 -11.04
N ALA A 96 5.59 11.82 -10.98
CA ALA A 96 6.73 11.76 -10.08
C ALA A 96 6.36 11.87 -8.58
N PHE A 97 5.19 12.44 -8.25
CA PHE A 97 4.77 12.65 -6.86
C PHE A 97 3.38 12.06 -6.50
N HIS A 98 2.55 11.73 -7.48
CA HIS A 98 1.20 11.17 -7.29
C HIS A 98 0.92 9.91 -8.12
N ILE A 99 1.92 9.38 -8.86
CA ILE A 99 1.88 8.16 -9.68
C ILE A 99 0.96 8.21 -10.91
N VAL A 100 -0.23 8.79 -10.80
CA VAL A 100 -1.23 8.84 -11.88
C VAL A 100 -1.25 10.22 -12.54
N PRO A 101 -1.24 10.34 -13.87
CA PRO A 101 -1.35 11.65 -14.55
C PRO A 101 -2.71 12.31 -14.29
N VAL A 102 -2.76 13.64 -14.20
CA VAL A 102 -4.00 14.39 -13.89
C VAL A 102 -5.15 14.07 -14.84
N GLN A 103 -4.87 13.86 -16.13
CA GLN A 103 -5.85 13.53 -17.17
C GLN A 103 -6.70 12.30 -16.85
N TYR A 104 -6.12 11.31 -16.16
CA TYR A 104 -6.81 10.04 -15.85
C TYR A 104 -7.44 10.03 -14.46
N ARG A 105 -7.25 11.10 -13.66
CA ARG A 105 -7.80 11.20 -12.30
C ARG A 105 -9.26 11.60 -12.31
N LEU A 106 -9.63 12.56 -13.15
CA LEU A 106 -10.96 13.16 -13.18
C LEU A 106 -12.03 12.08 -13.48
N GLY A 107 -12.89 11.80 -12.50
CA GLY A 107 -13.95 10.79 -12.59
C GLY A 107 -13.54 9.37 -12.17
N ASN A 108 -12.25 9.10 -11.92
CA ASN A 108 -11.74 7.80 -11.46
C ASN A 108 -11.09 7.87 -10.07
N GLU A 109 -11.29 8.97 -9.32
CA GLU A 109 -10.58 9.25 -8.07
C GLU A 109 -10.82 8.16 -7.01
N TYR A 110 -12.07 7.69 -6.88
CA TYR A 110 -12.43 6.65 -5.90
C TYR A 110 -11.76 5.30 -6.23
N ILE A 111 -11.64 4.94 -7.51
CA ILE A 111 -10.99 3.70 -7.95
C ILE A 111 -9.50 3.74 -7.58
N ILE A 112 -8.84 4.86 -7.84
CA ILE A 112 -7.41 5.02 -7.53
C ILE A 112 -7.19 4.99 -6.02
N LEU A 113 -8.04 5.68 -5.25
CA LEU A 113 -7.99 5.66 -3.79
C LEU A 113 -8.17 4.24 -3.24
N ASP A 114 -9.13 3.47 -3.75
CA ASP A 114 -9.40 2.10 -3.28
C ASP A 114 -8.23 1.16 -3.55
N VAL A 115 -7.59 1.26 -4.72
CA VAL A 115 -6.41 0.45 -5.05
C VAL A 115 -5.25 0.75 -4.10
N ILE A 116 -4.96 2.03 -3.85
CA ILE A 116 -3.83 2.44 -2.99
C ILE A 116 -4.12 2.09 -1.52
N SER A 117 -5.33 2.39 -1.05
CA SER A 117 -5.83 2.03 0.27
C SER A 117 -5.80 0.51 0.48
N GLY A 118 -6.15 -0.29 -0.54
CA GLY A 118 -6.08 -1.75 -0.52
C GLY A 118 -4.65 -2.26 -0.32
N ILE A 119 -3.67 -1.71 -1.03
CA ILE A 119 -2.25 -2.06 -0.86
C ILE A 119 -1.78 -1.73 0.56
N LEU A 120 -2.07 -0.51 1.05
CA LEU A 120 -1.73 -0.10 2.41
C LEU A 120 -2.38 -1.02 3.46
N PHE A 121 -3.65 -1.37 3.27
CA PHE A 121 -4.36 -2.25 4.21
C PHE A 121 -3.73 -3.64 4.26
N VAL A 122 -3.49 -4.28 3.11
CA VAL A 122 -2.90 -5.64 3.05
C VAL A 122 -1.53 -5.68 3.72
N PHE A 123 -0.64 -4.76 3.39
CA PHE A 123 0.70 -4.74 3.96
C PHE A 123 0.72 -4.33 5.44
N SER A 124 -0.16 -3.44 5.88
CA SER A 124 -0.24 -3.06 7.30
C SER A 124 -0.86 -4.16 8.16
N THR A 125 -1.84 -4.90 7.64
CA THR A 125 -2.33 -6.12 8.28
C THR A 125 -1.22 -7.18 8.33
N TYR A 126 -0.47 -7.36 7.24
CA TYR A 126 0.66 -8.30 7.22
C TYR A 126 1.76 -7.93 8.22
N LEU A 127 2.09 -6.64 8.36
CA LEU A 127 3.00 -6.12 9.38
C LEU A 127 2.47 -6.42 10.78
N PHE A 128 1.19 -6.18 11.04
CA PHE A 128 0.55 -6.45 12.33
C PHE A 128 0.56 -7.92 12.71
N VAL A 129 0.14 -8.78 11.79
CA VAL A 129 0.15 -10.23 11.99
C VAL A 129 1.57 -10.72 12.26
N THR A 130 2.57 -10.24 11.50
CA THR A 130 3.96 -10.66 11.68
C THR A 130 4.56 -10.15 13.00
N ALA A 131 4.26 -8.92 13.40
CA ALA A 131 4.69 -8.39 14.69
C ALA A 131 4.05 -9.15 15.86
N TRP A 132 2.76 -9.51 15.73
CA TRP A 132 2.07 -10.35 16.72
C TRP A 132 2.68 -11.76 16.78
N MET A 133 2.90 -12.39 15.62
CA MET A 133 3.59 -13.67 15.50
C MET A 133 4.99 -13.62 16.11
N TYR A 134 5.74 -12.54 15.91
CA TYR A 134 7.05 -12.39 16.51
C TYR A 134 6.98 -12.29 18.04
N LYS A 135 5.99 -11.60 18.59
CA LYS A 135 5.81 -11.56 20.06
C LYS A 135 5.44 -12.92 20.63
N THR A 136 4.67 -13.74 19.91
CA THR A 136 4.23 -15.06 20.39
C THR A 136 5.21 -16.19 20.10
N THR A 137 5.93 -16.15 18.98
CA THR A 137 6.79 -17.25 18.49
C THR A 137 8.28 -16.87 18.42
N SER A 138 8.59 -15.57 18.40
CA SER A 138 9.95 -15.02 18.30
C SER A 138 10.78 -15.51 17.13
N LYS A 139 10.09 -16.03 16.12
CA LYS A 139 10.62 -16.42 14.84
C LYS A 139 9.85 -15.67 13.77
N VAL A 140 10.59 -15.16 12.80
CA VAL A 140 10.02 -14.53 11.61
C VAL A 140 10.72 -15.14 10.41
N PRO A 141 9.97 -15.63 9.39
CA PRO A 141 10.59 -16.10 8.16
C PRO A 141 11.44 -14.99 7.53
N LYS A 142 12.64 -15.33 7.04
CA LYS A 142 13.56 -14.36 6.41
C LYS A 142 12.89 -13.56 5.28
N ILE A 143 12.08 -14.24 4.46
CA ILE A 143 11.29 -13.61 3.38
C ILE A 143 10.34 -12.54 3.93
N SER A 144 9.68 -12.82 5.06
CA SER A 144 8.79 -11.85 5.71
C SER A 144 9.55 -10.62 6.21
N THR A 145 10.73 -10.84 6.81
CA THR A 145 11.63 -9.75 7.26
C THR A 145 12.06 -8.87 6.08
N ASP A 146 12.48 -9.48 4.97
CA ASP A 146 12.91 -8.75 3.77
C ASP A 146 11.76 -7.94 3.16
N ILE A 147 10.58 -8.55 2.94
CA ILE A 147 9.41 -7.89 2.37
C ILE A 147 8.93 -6.73 3.26
N LEU A 148 8.82 -6.96 4.58
CA LEU A 148 8.36 -5.93 5.51
C LEU A 148 9.38 -4.80 5.65
N SER A 149 10.68 -5.08 5.57
CA SER A 149 11.71 -4.04 5.57
C SER A 149 11.58 -3.09 4.38
N ILE A 150 11.30 -3.61 3.18
CA ILE A 150 11.02 -2.81 1.98
C ILE A 150 9.72 -2.03 2.15
N TYR A 151 8.67 -2.68 2.67
CA TYR A 151 7.38 -2.01 2.90
C TYR A 151 7.52 -0.82 3.87
N ILE A 152 8.20 -0.99 5.00
CA ILE A 152 8.39 0.10 5.98
C ILE A 152 9.23 1.23 5.39
N ALA A 153 10.21 0.91 4.55
CA ALA A 153 11.05 1.91 3.87
C ALA A 153 10.28 2.74 2.83
N VAL A 154 9.35 2.13 2.09
CA VAL A 154 8.70 2.72 0.89
C VAL A 154 7.23 3.04 1.12
N GLY A 155 6.46 2.04 1.59
CA GLY A 155 5.00 2.01 1.59
C GLY A 155 4.35 3.19 2.31
N PRO A 156 4.47 3.30 3.65
CA PRO A 156 3.85 4.39 4.39
C PRO A 156 4.29 5.77 3.93
N PHE A 157 5.58 5.95 3.64
CA PHE A 157 6.13 7.25 3.28
C PHE A 157 5.65 7.77 1.91
N ILE A 158 5.48 6.90 0.91
CA ILE A 158 5.06 7.30 -0.44
C ILE A 158 3.55 7.22 -0.61
N LEU A 159 2.90 6.16 -0.12
CA LEU A 159 1.49 5.89 -0.42
C LEU A 159 0.54 6.78 0.40
N LEU A 160 0.87 7.15 1.64
CA LEU A 160 -0.01 7.98 2.48
C LEU A 160 -0.27 9.37 1.87
N PRO A 161 0.74 10.14 1.40
CA PRO A 161 0.49 11.40 0.69
C PRO A 161 -0.43 11.24 -0.52
N ILE A 162 -0.28 10.14 -1.25
CA ILE A 162 -1.09 9.86 -2.44
C ILE A 162 -2.55 9.56 -2.06
N SER A 163 -2.79 8.75 -1.03
CA SER A 163 -4.15 8.51 -0.52
C SER A 163 -4.82 9.82 -0.08
N VAL A 164 -4.09 10.68 0.62
CA VAL A 164 -4.61 11.96 1.13
C VAL A 164 -4.93 12.94 0.00
N GLN A 165 -4.15 12.94 -1.09
CA GLN A 165 -4.47 13.70 -2.31
C GLN A 165 -5.85 13.31 -2.87
N TYR A 166 -6.14 12.02 -3.03
CA TYR A 166 -7.41 11.57 -3.60
C TYR A 166 -8.58 11.76 -2.63
N ILE A 167 -8.35 11.59 -1.32
CA ILE A 167 -9.35 11.91 -0.28
C ILE A 167 -9.78 13.37 -0.41
N GLY A 168 -8.84 14.33 -0.52
CA GLY A 168 -9.22 15.74 -0.66
C GLY A 168 -9.85 16.07 -2.02
N GLN A 169 -9.46 15.41 -3.12
CA GLN A 169 -10.16 15.56 -4.40
C GLN A 169 -11.63 15.13 -4.30
N ILE A 170 -11.91 13.95 -3.73
CA ILE A 170 -13.26 13.43 -3.53
C ILE A 170 -14.07 14.34 -2.59
N ILE A 171 -13.47 14.82 -1.50
CA ILE A 171 -14.15 15.76 -0.59
C ILE A 171 -14.52 17.05 -1.31
N SER A 172 -13.63 17.58 -2.17
CA SER A 172 -13.94 18.79 -2.94
C SER A 172 -15.03 18.57 -3.99
N SER A 173 -15.09 17.40 -4.62
CA SER A 173 -16.16 17.07 -5.58
C SER A 173 -17.52 16.87 -4.88
N LEU A 174 -17.52 16.26 -3.69
CA LEU A 174 -18.70 16.10 -2.83
C LEU A 174 -19.24 17.45 -2.35
N ALA A 175 -18.35 18.35 -1.90
CA ALA A 175 -18.72 19.66 -1.38
C ALA A 175 -19.35 20.57 -2.45
N VAL A 176 -18.93 20.45 -3.71
CA VAL A 176 -19.48 21.20 -4.85
C VAL A 176 -20.71 20.51 -5.46
N GLY A 177 -21.01 19.28 -5.04
CA GLY A 177 -22.15 18.51 -5.54
C GLY A 177 -21.94 17.90 -6.93
N ARG A 178 -20.68 17.81 -7.41
CA ARG A 178 -20.35 17.26 -8.74
C ARG A 178 -20.49 15.74 -8.78
N THR A 179 -20.17 15.07 -7.68
CA THR A 179 -20.28 13.61 -7.53
C THR A 179 -21.09 13.33 -6.27
N GLN A 180 -22.23 12.65 -6.38
CA GLN A 180 -23.02 12.18 -5.24
C GLN A 180 -22.98 10.65 -5.07
N ASP A 181 -21.99 10.00 -5.70
CA ASP A 181 -21.87 8.56 -5.68
C ASP A 181 -21.54 8.06 -4.27
N ILE A 182 -22.41 7.17 -3.74
CA ILE A 182 -22.24 6.50 -2.45
C ILE A 182 -20.86 5.81 -2.38
N ALA A 183 -20.39 5.27 -3.51
CA ALA A 183 -19.07 4.63 -3.61
C ALA A 183 -17.94 5.58 -3.19
N SER A 184 -17.93 6.82 -3.70
CA SER A 184 -16.90 7.82 -3.39
C SER A 184 -16.87 8.20 -1.91
N ILE A 185 -18.04 8.27 -1.26
CA ILE A 185 -18.16 8.52 0.18
C ILE A 185 -17.56 7.35 0.97
N ILE A 186 -17.90 6.12 0.61
CA ILE A 186 -17.38 4.90 1.25
C ILE A 186 -15.85 4.82 1.09
N SER A 187 -15.33 5.01 -0.13
CA SER A 187 -13.89 5.02 -0.41
C SER A 187 -13.15 6.08 0.42
N CYS A 188 -13.73 7.27 0.58
CA CYS A 188 -13.16 8.33 1.41
C CYS A 188 -13.09 7.93 2.90
N ILE A 189 -14.16 7.34 3.44
CA ILE A 189 -14.20 6.86 4.84
C ILE A 189 -13.17 5.76 5.06
N ILE A 190 -13.12 4.77 4.16
CA ILE A 190 -12.14 3.67 4.21
C ILE A 190 -10.71 4.22 4.14
N GLY A 191 -10.45 5.15 3.22
CA GLY A 191 -9.14 5.80 3.10
C GLY A 191 -8.69 6.49 4.39
N ILE A 192 -9.59 7.25 5.05
CA ILE A 192 -9.28 7.91 6.33
C ILE A 192 -8.99 6.89 7.43
N LEU A 193 -9.79 5.82 7.52
CA LEU A 193 -9.60 4.73 8.49
C LEU A 193 -8.29 3.96 8.30
N ILE A 194 -7.69 4.00 7.10
CA ILE A 194 -6.40 3.37 6.82
C ILE A 194 -5.24 4.34 7.04
N VAL A 195 -5.37 5.61 6.61
CA VAL A 195 -4.30 6.61 6.69
C VAL A 195 -3.95 6.95 8.14
N ILE A 196 -4.94 7.17 9.01
CA ILE A 196 -4.71 7.61 10.39
C ILE A 196 -3.95 6.56 11.22
N PRO A 197 -4.36 5.28 11.27
CA PRO A 197 -3.62 4.26 12.03
C PRO A 197 -2.22 4.03 11.49
N ASN A 198 -2.03 4.04 10.16
CA ASN A 198 -0.71 3.87 9.56
C ASN A 198 0.25 5.00 9.92
N PHE A 199 -0.22 6.24 9.86
CA PHE A 199 0.55 7.39 10.31
C PHE A 199 0.90 7.28 11.80
N TRP A 200 -0.07 6.90 12.64
CA TRP A 200 0.13 6.74 14.08
C TRP A 200 1.16 5.65 14.42
N ILE A 201 1.10 4.48 13.78
CA ILE A 201 2.07 3.39 13.95
C ILE A 201 3.48 3.86 13.55
N LEU A 202 3.61 4.53 12.40
CA LEU A 202 4.90 5.02 11.93
C LEU A 202 5.52 6.01 12.93
N VAL A 203 4.76 6.97 13.44
CA VAL A 203 5.27 7.97 14.40
C VAL A 203 5.64 7.33 15.73
N LYS A 204 4.75 6.52 16.32
CA LYS A 204 4.92 6.03 17.69
C LYS A 204 5.84 4.82 17.82
N ALA A 205 5.82 3.89 16.86
CA ALA A 205 6.58 2.65 16.94
C ALA A 205 7.86 2.67 16.10
N TYR A 206 7.89 3.39 14.97
CA TYR A 206 9.03 3.37 14.05
C TYR A 206 10.00 4.55 14.22
N LEU A 207 9.49 5.79 14.34
CA LEU A 207 10.33 7.00 14.34
C LEU A 207 10.93 7.35 15.71
N ILE A 208 10.21 7.11 16.81
CA ILE A 208 10.69 7.42 18.17
C ILE A 208 11.60 6.29 18.64
N THR A 209 12.91 6.43 18.39
CA THR A 209 13.93 5.47 18.83
C THR A 209 15.25 6.16 19.22
N LEU A 210 15.99 5.54 20.14
CA LEU A 210 17.38 5.90 20.46
C LEU A 210 18.36 5.38 19.40
N THR A 211 17.99 4.35 18.65
CA THR A 211 18.83 3.80 17.59
C THR A 211 18.82 4.72 16.35
N PHE A 212 19.95 4.86 15.65
CA PHE A 212 20.02 5.60 14.39
C PHE A 212 19.49 4.75 13.24
N ARG A 213 18.19 4.47 13.27
CA ARG A 213 17.52 3.62 12.28
C ARG A 213 17.58 4.27 10.89
N PRO A 214 18.06 3.57 9.85
CA PRO A 214 18.11 4.11 8.51
C PRO A 214 16.67 4.33 8.00
N CYS A 215 16.38 5.57 7.63
CA CYS A 215 15.07 5.98 7.12
C CYS A 215 15.21 7.17 6.17
N SER A 216 14.21 7.41 5.33
CA SER A 216 14.19 8.59 4.48
C SER A 216 14.09 9.86 5.33
N PHE A 217 14.88 10.88 5.00
CA PHE A 217 15.05 12.09 5.83
C PHE A 217 15.34 11.78 7.30
N MET A 218 16.36 10.96 7.55
CA MET A 218 16.81 10.66 8.90
C MET A 218 17.22 11.92 9.67
N SER A 219 16.74 12.02 10.91
CA SER A 219 17.02 13.11 11.84
C SER A 219 17.54 12.57 13.18
N ILE A 220 18.20 13.45 13.94
CA ILE A 220 18.70 13.12 15.28
C ILE A 220 17.52 12.80 16.18
N GLU A 221 16.44 13.57 16.10
CA GLU A 221 15.21 13.32 16.84
C GLU A 221 14.06 12.93 15.92
N ALA A 222 13.04 12.27 16.47
CA ALA A 222 11.84 11.95 15.70
C ALA A 222 11.04 13.21 15.30
N SER A 223 11.20 14.32 16.03
CA SER A 223 10.36 15.52 15.93
C SER A 223 10.37 16.17 14.54
N PRO A 224 11.52 16.51 13.94
CA PRO A 224 11.54 17.08 12.58
C PRO A 224 10.94 16.15 11.53
N GLN A 225 11.13 14.84 11.66
CA GLN A 225 10.69 13.87 10.66
C GLN A 225 9.17 13.67 10.65
N TRP A 226 8.53 13.52 11.82
CA TRP A 226 7.08 13.40 11.86
C TRP A 226 6.38 14.73 11.56
N LYS A 227 6.97 15.88 11.95
CA LYS A 227 6.46 17.21 11.57
C LYS A 227 6.51 17.38 10.06
N PHE A 228 7.66 17.13 9.43
CA PHE A 228 7.80 17.17 7.98
C PHE A 228 6.77 16.26 7.29
N PHE A 229 6.59 15.04 7.79
CA PHE A 229 5.64 14.11 7.21
C PHE A 229 4.19 14.58 7.36
N LEU A 230 3.80 15.03 8.56
CA LEU A 230 2.48 15.59 8.82
C LEU A 230 2.20 16.80 7.93
N THR A 231 3.16 17.72 7.80
CA THR A 231 2.99 18.90 6.96
C THR A 231 2.87 18.54 5.49
N THR A 232 3.59 17.53 5.01
CA THR A 232 3.42 17.00 3.65
C THR A 232 2.00 16.49 3.46
N LEU A 233 1.48 15.67 4.38
CA LEU A 233 0.10 15.17 4.30
C LEU A 233 -0.94 16.31 4.30
N VAL A 234 -0.78 17.28 5.21
CA VAL A 234 -1.71 18.42 5.33
C VAL A 234 -1.67 19.31 4.08
N VAL A 235 -0.49 19.65 3.58
CA VAL A 235 -0.37 20.51 2.39
C VAL A 235 -0.89 19.80 1.14
N THR A 236 -0.60 18.50 0.98
CA THR A 236 -1.16 17.70 -0.12
C THR A 236 -2.69 17.61 0.00
N PHE A 237 -3.24 17.39 1.19
CA PHE A 237 -4.68 17.41 1.43
C PHE A 237 -5.32 18.75 1.03
N VAL A 238 -4.82 19.85 1.58
CA VAL A 238 -5.39 21.18 1.39
C VAL A 238 -5.25 21.64 -0.06
N SER A 239 -4.11 21.37 -0.71
CA SER A 239 -3.92 21.70 -2.12
C SER A 239 -4.85 20.88 -3.02
N SER A 240 -5.12 19.61 -2.68
CA SER A 240 -6.05 18.76 -3.44
C SER A 240 -7.50 19.25 -3.39
N LEU A 241 -7.93 19.92 -2.30
CA LEU A 241 -9.27 20.51 -2.20
C LEU A 241 -9.52 21.61 -3.24
N THR A 242 -8.46 22.27 -3.74
CA THR A 242 -8.58 23.30 -4.78
C THR A 242 -9.00 22.76 -6.14
N THR A 243 -9.03 21.44 -6.33
CA THR A 243 -9.33 20.79 -7.62
C THR A 243 -10.71 21.18 -8.16
N TYR A 244 -11.73 21.14 -7.29
CA TYR A 244 -13.12 21.42 -7.68
C TYR A 244 -13.70 22.67 -7.00
N PHE A 245 -13.04 23.20 -5.98
CA PHE A 245 -13.52 24.37 -5.25
C PHE A 245 -13.59 25.64 -6.12
N PRO A 246 -14.62 26.48 -5.93
CA PRO A 246 -14.70 27.76 -6.61
C PRO A 246 -13.61 28.73 -6.13
N LYS A 247 -13.47 29.86 -6.82
CA LYS A 247 -12.39 30.84 -6.63
C LYS A 247 -12.07 31.21 -5.18
N TRP A 248 -13.08 31.55 -4.37
CA TRP A 248 -12.87 32.03 -2.98
C TRP A 248 -12.47 30.93 -1.98
N PRO A 249 -13.15 29.77 -1.93
CA PRO A 249 -12.65 28.63 -1.16
C PRO A 249 -11.27 28.16 -1.62
N SER A 250 -11.01 28.14 -2.93
CA SER A 250 -9.67 27.84 -3.46
C SER A 250 -8.62 28.83 -2.94
N PHE A 251 -8.90 30.13 -2.96
CA PHE A 251 -8.01 31.15 -2.38
C PHE A 251 -7.68 30.88 -0.90
N ALA A 252 -8.68 30.55 -0.08
CA ALA A 252 -8.48 30.20 1.32
C ALA A 252 -7.58 28.97 1.49
N MET A 253 -7.81 27.91 0.69
CA MET A 253 -6.97 26.71 0.72
C MET A 253 -5.52 27.00 0.31
N ILE A 254 -5.28 27.83 -0.72
CA ILE A 254 -3.92 28.23 -1.12
C ILE A 254 -3.19 28.95 0.03
N CYS A 255 -3.88 29.86 0.72
CA CYS A 255 -3.32 30.55 1.89
C CYS A 255 -2.99 29.59 3.04
N ILE A 256 -3.84 28.59 3.29
CA ILE A 256 -3.59 27.54 4.30
C ILE A 256 -2.38 26.68 3.88
N SER A 257 -2.27 26.29 2.61
CA SER A 257 -1.10 25.58 2.08
C SER A 257 0.19 26.40 2.23
N ALA A 258 0.15 27.70 1.97
CA ALA A 258 1.29 28.60 2.16
C ALA A 258 1.72 28.66 3.65
N ALA A 259 0.77 28.77 4.57
CA ALA A 259 1.04 28.69 6.01
C ALA A 259 1.64 27.33 6.42
N GLY A 260 1.17 26.24 5.78
CA GLY A 260 1.73 24.90 5.93
C GLY A 260 3.21 24.84 5.56
N TYR A 261 3.62 25.44 4.44
CA TYR A 261 5.04 25.50 4.06
C TYR A 261 5.89 26.34 5.02
N VAL A 262 5.35 27.42 5.58
CA VAL A 262 6.03 28.20 6.64
C VAL A 262 6.24 27.34 7.88
N TYR A 263 5.22 26.58 8.29
CA TYR A 263 5.35 25.61 9.39
C TYR A 263 6.38 24.53 9.07
N CYS A 264 6.41 24.00 7.84
CA CYS A 264 7.42 23.04 7.39
C CYS A 264 8.83 23.61 7.51
N ALA A 265 9.05 24.88 7.12
CA ALA A 265 10.35 25.53 7.22
C ALA A 265 10.88 25.57 8.67
N THR A 266 9.99 25.67 9.68
CA THR A 266 10.40 25.62 11.10
C THR A 266 11.10 24.32 11.50
N THR A 267 10.88 23.22 10.75
CA THR A 267 11.56 21.94 11.01
C THR A 267 13.06 22.02 10.79
N GLY A 268 13.56 22.96 9.97
CA GLY A 268 14.99 23.20 9.79
C GLY A 268 15.62 24.08 10.87
N PHE A 269 14.82 24.71 11.73
CA PHE A 269 15.27 25.65 12.77
C PHE A 269 15.09 25.13 14.20
N ASN A 270 14.29 24.08 14.40
CA ASN A 270 14.10 23.43 15.69
C ASN A 270 15.33 22.59 16.10
N GLY A 271 15.35 22.09 17.35
CA GLY A 271 16.39 21.16 17.82
C GLY A 271 16.29 19.78 17.13
N GLY A 272 17.39 19.02 17.09
CA GLY A 272 17.40 17.64 16.62
C GLY A 272 17.22 17.44 15.11
N ASN A 273 17.72 18.38 14.30
CA ASN A 273 17.58 18.45 12.83
C ASN A 273 18.01 17.19 12.04
N PHE A 274 17.75 17.19 10.73
CA PHE A 274 18.20 16.14 9.79
C PHE A 274 19.71 15.98 9.80
N VAL A 275 20.21 14.74 9.77
CA VAL A 275 21.65 14.47 9.92
C VAL A 275 22.44 14.96 8.70
N LEU A 276 21.99 14.63 7.48
CA LEU A 276 22.70 14.99 6.26
C LEU A 276 22.43 16.45 5.86
N GLU A 277 23.49 17.18 5.46
CA GLU A 277 23.39 18.55 4.93
C GLU A 277 22.38 18.62 3.78
N LEU A 278 22.47 17.69 2.83
CA LEU A 278 21.57 17.62 1.67
C LEU A 278 20.10 17.51 2.09
N HIS A 279 19.79 16.73 3.13
CA HIS A 279 18.42 16.58 3.63
C HIS A 279 17.87 17.89 4.20
N GLN A 280 18.69 18.64 4.95
CA GLN A 280 18.29 19.95 5.47
C GLN A 280 18.03 20.96 4.33
N VAL A 281 18.91 20.96 3.32
CA VAL A 281 18.76 21.81 2.13
C VAL A 281 17.51 21.45 1.35
N MET A 282 17.23 20.14 1.17
CA MET A 282 16.03 19.66 0.48
C MET A 282 14.74 20.08 1.17
N VAL A 283 14.64 19.93 2.50
CA VAL A 283 13.43 20.27 3.27
C VAL A 283 13.23 21.78 3.36
N LEU A 284 14.27 22.54 3.71
CA LEU A 284 14.15 24.00 3.85
C LEU A 284 13.96 24.68 2.49
N GLY A 285 14.74 24.28 1.48
CA GLY A 285 14.63 24.81 0.12
C GLY A 285 13.30 24.44 -0.54
N GLY A 286 12.84 23.20 -0.34
CA GLY A 286 11.52 22.75 -0.80
C GLY A 286 10.37 23.48 -0.11
N SER A 287 10.52 23.84 1.17
CA SER A 287 9.53 24.64 1.91
C SER A 287 9.44 26.07 1.37
N PHE A 288 10.57 26.73 1.13
CA PHE A 288 10.58 28.06 0.52
C PHE A 288 10.03 28.05 -0.90
N LEU A 289 10.44 27.07 -1.72
CA LEU A 289 9.94 26.91 -3.08
C LEU A 289 8.42 26.65 -3.09
N GLY A 290 7.93 25.78 -2.21
CA GLY A 290 6.50 25.51 -2.05
C GLY A 290 5.69 26.75 -1.64
N PHE A 291 6.22 27.55 -0.71
CA PHE A 291 5.60 28.84 -0.34
C PHE A 291 5.53 29.80 -1.53
N ILE A 292 6.63 30.00 -2.25
CA ILE A 292 6.68 30.89 -3.43
C ILE A 292 5.71 30.38 -4.51
N LEU A 293 5.65 29.08 -4.76
CA LEU A 293 4.71 28.48 -5.70
C LEU A 293 3.24 28.71 -5.31
N CYS A 294 2.90 28.58 -4.03
CA CYS A 294 1.55 28.93 -3.56
C CYS A 294 1.23 30.40 -3.83
N VAL A 295 2.17 31.32 -3.57
CA VAL A 295 1.99 32.75 -3.86
C VAL A 295 1.85 33.00 -5.37
N MET A 296 2.66 32.33 -6.19
CA MET A 296 2.56 32.40 -7.66
C MET A 296 1.19 31.94 -8.14
N ASN A 297 0.65 30.85 -7.59
CA ASN A 297 -0.66 30.31 -7.96
C ASN A 297 -1.86 31.18 -7.53
N LEU A 298 -1.66 32.19 -6.67
CA LEU A 298 -2.68 33.21 -6.42
C LEU A 298 -2.88 34.14 -7.63
N TYR A 299 -1.84 34.38 -8.44
CA TYR A 299 -1.94 35.23 -9.63
C TYR A 299 -2.95 34.72 -10.67
N PRO A 300 -2.87 33.47 -11.18
CA PRO A 300 -3.84 32.97 -12.15
C PRO A 300 -5.25 32.90 -11.57
N LEU A 301 -5.39 32.51 -10.30
CA LEU A 301 -6.68 32.43 -9.61
C LEU A 301 -7.37 33.81 -9.51
N LEU A 302 -6.63 34.86 -9.14
CA LEU A 302 -7.18 36.21 -8.97
C LEU A 302 -7.40 36.93 -10.29
N SER A 303 -6.46 36.81 -11.23
CA SER A 303 -6.50 37.51 -12.53
C SER A 303 -7.38 36.80 -13.58
N GLY A 304 -7.71 35.53 -13.37
CA GLY A 304 -8.41 34.70 -14.37
C GLY A 304 -7.54 34.30 -15.57
N LYS A 305 -6.25 34.68 -15.59
CA LYS A 305 -5.30 34.32 -16.63
C LYS A 305 -4.55 33.04 -16.25
N LYS A 306 -4.79 31.95 -16.98
CA LYS A 306 -4.17 30.63 -16.73
C LYS A 306 -2.67 30.63 -17.10
N TRP A 307 -1.91 29.70 -16.53
CA TRP A 307 -0.47 29.58 -16.80
C TRP A 307 -0.16 29.13 -18.23
N THR A 308 0.84 29.77 -18.84
CA THR A 308 1.46 29.38 -20.12
C THR A 308 2.79 28.65 -19.89
N GLU A 309 3.46 28.23 -20.96
CA GLU A 309 4.72 27.48 -20.93
C GLU A 309 5.84 28.24 -20.21
N ILE A 310 5.76 29.58 -20.15
CA ILE A 310 6.69 30.47 -19.43
C ILE A 310 6.80 30.09 -17.94
N PHE A 311 5.73 29.54 -17.36
CA PHE A 311 5.70 29.09 -15.97
C PHE A 311 6.88 28.14 -15.64
N PHE A 312 7.20 27.19 -16.53
CA PHE A 312 8.27 26.22 -16.27
C PHE A 312 9.65 26.86 -16.23
N VAL A 313 9.90 27.87 -17.07
CA VAL A 313 11.18 28.60 -17.09
C VAL A 313 11.34 29.39 -15.79
N ILE A 314 10.30 30.11 -15.37
CA ILE A 314 10.30 30.87 -14.11
C ILE A 314 10.48 29.91 -12.93
N PHE A 315 9.76 28.79 -12.91
CA PHE A 315 9.87 27.77 -11.87
C PHE A 315 11.29 27.23 -11.73
N ILE A 316 11.95 26.85 -12.84
CA ILE A 316 13.32 26.33 -12.81
C ILE A 316 14.30 27.38 -12.24
N CYS A 317 14.20 28.63 -12.69
CA CYS A 317 15.05 29.72 -12.20
C CYS A 317 14.86 29.95 -10.68
N ILE A 318 13.62 30.00 -10.20
CA ILE A 318 13.31 30.17 -8.78
C ILE A 318 13.77 28.95 -7.97
N ALA A 319 13.54 27.74 -8.47
CA ALA A 319 13.96 26.52 -7.80
C ALA A 319 15.48 26.49 -7.60
N VAL A 320 16.26 26.78 -8.65
CA VAL A 320 17.73 26.86 -8.58
C VAL A 320 18.16 27.92 -7.55
N ALA A 321 17.57 29.11 -7.60
CA ALA A 321 17.88 30.18 -6.65
C ALA A 321 17.55 29.78 -5.20
N CYS A 322 16.37 29.21 -4.94
CA CYS A 322 15.97 28.75 -3.61
C CYS A 322 16.92 27.71 -3.03
N TYR A 323 17.31 26.70 -3.82
CA TYR A 323 18.21 25.66 -3.34
C TYR A 323 19.63 26.16 -3.12
N LEU A 324 20.16 27.01 -3.99
CA LEU A 324 21.49 27.62 -3.81
C LEU A 324 21.54 28.52 -2.58
N LEU A 325 20.56 29.40 -2.39
CA LEU A 325 20.48 30.28 -1.22
C LEU A 325 20.34 29.48 0.07
N THR A 326 19.53 28.43 0.06
CA THR A 326 19.37 27.53 1.21
C THR A 326 20.66 26.80 1.52
N GLN A 327 21.39 26.31 0.51
CA GLN A 327 22.68 25.64 0.70
C GLN A 327 23.71 26.58 1.34
N VAL A 328 23.82 27.82 0.84
CA VAL A 328 24.71 28.84 1.42
C VAL A 328 24.31 29.13 2.87
N PHE A 329 23.01 29.29 3.14
CA PHE A 329 22.49 29.54 4.48
C PHE A 329 22.82 28.42 5.47
N ILE A 330 22.60 27.15 5.09
CA ILE A 330 22.89 26.00 5.96
C ILE A 330 24.38 25.90 6.26
N ARG A 331 25.25 26.08 5.26
CA ARG A 331 26.71 26.07 5.47
C ARG A 331 27.18 27.21 6.35
N PHE A 332 26.64 28.40 6.17
CA PHE A 332 26.93 29.53 7.05
C PHE A 332 26.50 29.24 8.48
N ARG A 333 25.30 28.66 8.66
CA ARG A 333 24.80 28.25 9.97
C ARG A 333 25.70 27.21 10.65
N PHE A 334 26.20 26.20 9.93
CA PHE A 334 27.13 25.23 10.49
C PHE A 334 28.42 25.88 11.00
N LYS A 335 28.98 26.84 10.26
CA LYS A 335 30.15 27.59 10.73
C LYS A 335 29.85 28.35 12.03
N CYS A 336 28.70 29.02 12.11
CA CYS A 336 28.31 29.72 13.34
C CYS A 336 28.09 28.75 14.51
N ASP A 337 27.48 27.60 14.28
CA ASP A 337 27.25 26.58 15.31
C ASP A 337 28.58 26.01 15.83
N LEU A 338 29.59 25.81 14.96
CA LEU A 338 30.93 25.38 15.37
C LEU A 338 31.66 26.46 16.19
N VAL A 339 31.61 27.73 15.78
CA VAL A 339 32.21 28.85 16.56
C VAL A 339 31.58 28.98 17.96
N ILE A 340 30.31 28.61 18.11
CA ILE A 340 29.66 28.57 19.43
C ILE A 340 30.25 27.46 20.30
N LEU A 341 30.56 26.29 19.71
CA LEU A 341 31.20 25.18 20.42
C LEU A 341 32.65 25.51 20.79
N ASP A 342 33.42 26.15 19.90
CA ASP A 342 34.78 26.61 20.19
C ASP A 342 34.80 27.55 21.41
N LYS A 343 33.87 28.52 21.45
CA LYS A 343 33.71 29.43 22.59
C LYS A 343 33.33 28.73 23.89
N PHE A 344 32.51 27.69 23.81
CA PHE A 344 32.17 26.90 24.98
C PHE A 344 33.37 26.09 25.47
N GLU A 345 34.17 25.52 24.57
CA GLU A 345 35.38 24.78 24.95
C GLU A 345 36.43 25.67 25.63
N GLU A 346 36.54 26.94 25.22
CA GLU A 346 37.45 27.91 25.85
C GLU A 346 36.95 28.46 27.20
N SER A 347 35.63 28.64 27.37
CA SER A 347 35.06 29.36 28.52
C SER A 347 34.34 28.47 29.54
N GLU A 348 33.95 27.26 29.16
CA GLU A 348 33.04 26.34 29.87
C GLU A 348 31.69 26.98 30.29
N ASP A 349 31.37 28.16 29.77
CA ASP A 349 30.15 28.88 30.13
C ASP A 349 28.98 28.44 29.24
N ILE A 350 27.93 27.90 29.88
CA ILE A 350 26.74 27.39 29.21
C ILE A 350 25.86 28.55 28.67
N SER A 351 26.05 29.77 29.19
CA SER A 351 25.30 30.95 28.75
C SER A 351 25.47 31.24 27.24
N VAL A 352 26.57 30.77 26.63
CA VAL A 352 26.90 30.94 25.21
C VAL A 352 25.83 30.35 24.29
N PHE A 353 25.14 29.28 24.71
CA PHE A 353 24.06 28.67 23.92
C PHE A 353 22.76 29.47 23.96
N GLY A 354 22.48 30.20 25.04
CA GLY A 354 21.32 31.08 25.22
C GLY A 354 19.96 30.37 25.40
N SER A 355 19.65 29.35 24.60
CA SER A 355 18.40 28.58 24.69
C SER A 355 18.60 27.09 24.42
N LEU A 356 17.75 26.25 25.02
CA LEU A 356 17.77 24.80 24.85
C LEU A 356 17.61 24.38 23.38
N GLY A 357 16.74 25.06 22.62
CA GLY A 357 16.56 24.76 21.20
C GLY A 357 17.81 25.03 20.35
N LYS A 358 18.51 26.14 20.65
CA LYS A 358 19.76 26.49 19.98
C LYS A 358 20.88 25.51 20.35
N PHE A 359 20.97 25.11 21.61
CA PHE A 359 21.87 24.06 22.07
C PHE A 359 21.70 22.75 21.30
N ARG A 360 20.48 22.18 21.30
CA ARG A 360 20.17 20.89 20.64
C ARG A 360 20.55 20.90 19.16
N ARG A 361 20.34 22.05 18.49
CA ARG A 361 20.77 22.23 17.09
C ARG A 361 22.30 22.24 16.95
N VAL A 362 23.00 22.96 17.82
CA VAL A 362 24.46 23.09 17.80
C VAL A 362 25.14 21.74 18.04
N VAL A 363 24.66 20.97 19.01
CA VAL A 363 25.19 19.63 19.33
C VAL A 363 25.12 18.68 18.14
N GLY A 364 24.00 18.67 17.42
CA GLY A 364 23.87 17.87 16.19
C GLY A 364 24.93 18.19 15.13
N THR A 365 25.24 19.49 14.95
CA THR A 365 26.34 19.93 14.08
C THR A 365 27.70 19.48 14.65
N GLY A 366 27.89 19.59 15.97
CA GLY A 366 29.12 19.18 16.66
C GLY A 366 29.45 17.70 16.49
N TYR A 367 28.48 16.79 16.61
CA TYR A 367 28.69 15.35 16.33
C TYR A 367 28.93 15.05 14.85
N THR A 368 28.32 15.83 13.94
CA THR A 368 28.54 15.66 12.49
C THR A 368 30.00 15.96 12.09
N PHE A 369 30.61 16.97 12.73
CA PHE A 369 31.99 17.39 12.48
C PHE A 369 32.99 16.88 13.52
N CYS A 370 32.57 16.03 14.46
CA CYS A 370 33.44 15.44 15.49
C CYS A 370 34.15 16.50 16.36
N HIS A 371 33.39 17.47 16.89
CA HIS A 371 33.93 18.52 17.76
C HIS A 371 34.38 17.95 19.13
N PRO A 372 35.56 18.33 19.68
CA PRO A 372 36.09 17.75 20.92
C PRO A 372 35.13 17.81 22.12
N ALA A 373 34.49 18.97 22.32
CA ALA A 373 33.46 19.18 23.36
C ALA A 373 32.22 18.25 23.26
N CYS A 374 31.94 17.69 22.09
CA CYS A 374 30.88 16.68 21.91
C CYS A 374 31.39 15.25 22.18
N ILE A 375 32.63 14.94 21.80
CA ILE A 375 33.23 13.60 21.98
C ILE A 375 33.49 13.31 23.46
N ASN A 376 33.94 14.31 24.23
CA ASN A 376 34.17 14.16 25.68
C ASN A 376 32.88 14.28 26.53
N TYR A 377 31.73 14.52 25.88
CA TYR A 377 30.41 14.74 26.48
C TYR A 377 30.37 15.89 27.52
N SER A 378 31.36 16.79 27.55
CA SER A 378 31.40 17.91 28.52
C SER A 378 30.20 18.84 28.33
N VAL A 379 29.83 19.07 27.07
CA VAL A 379 28.69 19.88 26.63
C VAL A 379 27.36 19.34 27.20
N PHE A 380 27.16 18.02 27.22
CA PHE A 380 25.97 17.41 27.81
C PHE A 380 25.99 17.44 29.34
N LYS A 381 27.15 17.17 29.96
CA LYS A 381 27.29 17.22 31.43
C LYS A 381 26.97 18.62 31.97
N ALA A 382 27.44 19.67 31.29
CA ALA A 382 27.17 21.05 31.68
C ALA A 382 25.69 21.43 31.48
N THR A 383 25.10 21.11 30.33
CA THR A 383 23.71 21.52 30.03
C THR A 383 22.64 20.80 30.83
N VAL A 384 22.87 19.54 31.22
CA VAL A 384 21.97 18.80 32.10
C VAL A 384 21.83 19.47 33.48
N VAL A 385 22.88 20.16 33.96
CA VAL A 385 22.82 20.93 35.21
C VAL A 385 21.95 22.18 35.05
N GLN A 386 21.98 22.82 33.88
CA GLN A 386 21.19 24.02 33.62
C GLN A 386 19.71 23.73 33.32
N TRP A 387 19.41 22.66 32.59
CA TRP A 387 18.05 22.27 32.18
C TRP A 387 17.69 20.83 32.58
N PRO A 388 17.70 20.48 33.88
CA PRO A 388 17.53 19.10 34.35
C PRO A 388 16.13 18.53 34.08
N GLU A 389 15.11 19.38 33.97
CA GLU A 389 13.70 18.96 33.81
C GLU A 389 13.31 18.56 32.38
N SER A 390 14.22 18.74 31.41
CA SER A 390 13.95 18.54 29.99
C SER A 390 14.19 17.09 29.55
N ILE A 391 13.11 16.34 29.29
CA ILE A 391 13.20 14.95 28.79
C ILE A 391 13.88 14.91 27.43
N ASP A 392 13.62 15.88 26.56
CA ASP A 392 14.21 15.99 25.24
C ASP A 392 15.75 16.07 25.29
N LEU A 393 16.30 16.82 26.24
CA LEU A 393 17.75 16.92 26.44
C LEU A 393 18.34 15.58 26.87
N TRP A 394 17.69 14.92 27.84
CA TRP A 394 18.09 13.59 28.28
C TRP A 394 17.97 12.54 27.18
N ALA A 395 16.98 12.67 26.29
CA ALA A 395 16.80 11.80 25.13
C ALA A 395 17.95 11.93 24.13
N GLU A 396 18.36 13.17 23.82
CA GLU A 396 19.47 13.45 22.91
C GLU A 396 20.81 12.97 23.51
N TYR A 397 21.02 13.22 24.81
CA TYR A 397 22.19 12.71 25.53
C TYR A 397 22.21 11.17 25.52
N ALA A 398 21.09 10.51 25.82
CA ALA A 398 20.96 9.06 25.75
C ALA A 398 21.25 8.52 24.34
N LYS A 399 20.79 9.22 23.30
CA LYS A 399 20.94 8.80 21.90
C LYS A 399 22.40 8.79 21.44
N PHE A 400 23.17 9.83 21.74
CA PHE A 400 24.60 9.87 21.40
C PHE A 400 25.45 8.98 22.32
N THR A 401 25.05 8.80 23.59
CA THR A 401 25.70 7.86 24.51
C THR A 401 25.46 6.40 24.07
N ALA A 402 24.28 6.11 23.53
CA ALA A 402 23.91 4.79 23.04
C ALA A 402 24.75 4.32 21.85
N ILE A 403 25.46 5.19 21.13
CA ILE A 403 26.38 4.78 20.05
C ILE A 403 27.54 3.95 20.62
N TYR A 404 28.02 4.24 21.82
CA TYR A 404 29.23 3.63 22.36
C TYR A 404 28.91 2.58 23.42
N PRO A 405 29.39 1.33 23.27
CA PRO A 405 29.23 0.30 24.29
C PRO A 405 29.95 0.65 25.60
N GLU A 406 31.08 1.38 25.56
CA GLU A 406 31.86 1.72 26.75
C GLU A 406 31.04 2.60 27.73
N LEU A 407 30.18 3.47 27.20
CA LEU A 407 29.37 4.41 27.98
C LEU A 407 28.06 3.83 28.53
N THR A 408 27.95 2.50 28.62
CA THR A 408 26.74 1.84 29.14
C THR A 408 26.44 2.26 30.60
N SER A 409 27.46 2.55 31.41
CA SER A 409 27.29 3.08 32.78
C SER A 409 26.66 4.48 32.79
N THR A 410 27.06 5.35 31.88
CA THR A 410 26.47 6.69 31.69
C THR A 410 25.02 6.58 31.19
N LEU A 411 24.73 5.64 30.29
CA LEU A 411 23.37 5.39 29.80
C LEU A 411 22.43 4.95 30.93
N ILE A 412 22.91 4.11 31.85
CA ILE A 412 22.20 3.73 33.09
C ILE A 412 21.90 4.98 33.93
N TYR A 413 22.91 5.82 34.17
CA TYR A 413 22.73 7.08 34.92
C TYR A 413 21.67 7.99 34.28
N ILE A 414 21.67 8.14 32.96
CA ILE A 414 20.66 8.92 32.24
C ILE A 414 19.26 8.34 32.47
N GLY A 415 19.10 7.02 32.35
CA GLY A 415 17.82 6.33 32.59
C GLY A 415 17.26 6.58 34.00
N GLN A 416 18.11 6.65 35.02
CA GLN A 416 17.67 6.96 36.39
C GLN A 416 17.12 8.37 36.54
N ASN A 417 17.79 9.34 35.93
CA ASN A 417 17.34 10.72 35.98
C ASN A 417 16.04 10.91 35.20
N ILE A 418 15.86 10.22 34.08
CA ILE A 418 14.57 10.21 33.37
C ILE A 418 13.47 9.60 34.25
N ALA A 419 13.77 8.50 34.96
CA ALA A 419 12.81 7.86 35.86
C ALA A 419 12.46 8.74 37.08
N SER A 420 13.44 9.45 37.64
CA SER A 420 13.25 10.32 38.81
C SER A 420 12.40 11.55 38.51
N LEU A 421 12.37 12.01 37.24
CA LEU A 421 11.53 13.12 36.80
C LEU A 421 10.02 12.84 36.93
N ASN A 422 9.60 11.57 37.09
CA ASN A 422 8.21 11.14 37.35
C ASN A 422 7.11 11.72 36.41
N LYS A 423 7.50 12.28 35.27
CA LYS A 423 6.56 12.70 34.22
C LYS A 423 6.10 11.44 33.48
N LYS A 424 4.83 11.07 33.65
CA LYS A 424 4.13 10.02 32.88
C LYS A 424 3.91 10.46 31.42
N ASP A 425 5.00 10.71 30.72
CA ASP A 425 4.96 11.04 29.30
C ASP A 425 5.13 9.76 28.46
N SER A 426 4.49 9.75 27.29
CA SER A 426 4.64 8.67 26.31
C SER A 426 6.09 8.57 25.83
N LEU A 427 6.82 9.69 25.76
CA LEU A 427 8.21 9.75 25.32
C LEU A 427 9.17 9.10 26.34
N SER A 428 9.03 9.40 27.63
CA SER A 428 9.90 8.83 28.68
C SER A 428 9.75 7.31 28.76
N THR A 429 8.52 6.81 28.60
CA THR A 429 8.23 5.36 28.59
C THR A 429 8.95 4.65 27.44
N ILE A 430 8.88 5.20 26.22
CA ILE A 430 9.53 4.62 25.03
C ILE A 430 11.06 4.67 25.15
N ILE A 431 11.61 5.81 25.61
CA ILE A 431 13.06 5.95 25.80
C ILE A 431 13.58 4.96 26.84
N MET A 432 12.89 4.80 27.97
CA MET A 432 13.27 3.83 29.01
C MET A 432 13.22 2.39 28.50
N ALA A 433 12.21 2.05 27.68
CA ALA A 433 12.13 0.75 27.03
C ALA A 433 13.31 0.50 26.08
N ASN A 434 13.71 1.52 25.29
CA ASN A 434 14.87 1.44 24.41
C ASN A 434 16.17 1.30 25.20
N ILE A 435 16.41 2.10 26.24
CA ILE A 435 17.58 1.97 27.12
C ILE A 435 17.66 0.54 27.68
N GLY A 436 16.54 0.03 28.20
CA GLY A 436 16.46 -1.33 28.73
C GLY A 436 16.73 -2.42 27.67
N TYR A 437 16.38 -2.19 26.41
CA TYR A 437 16.71 -3.12 25.31
C TYR A 437 18.20 -3.10 24.98
N ILE A 438 18.78 -1.92 24.77
CA ILE A 438 20.21 -1.73 24.48
C ILE A 438 21.06 -2.35 25.58
N MET A 439 20.71 -2.11 26.85
CA MET A 439 21.38 -2.70 28.00
C MET A 439 21.40 -4.23 27.97
N LYS A 440 20.27 -4.88 27.63
CA LYS A 440 20.19 -6.35 27.54
C LYS A 440 21.07 -6.90 26.42
N THR A 441 21.13 -6.22 25.27
CA THR A 441 21.97 -6.65 24.15
C THR A 441 23.47 -6.61 24.46
N ARG A 442 23.88 -5.67 25.33
CA ARG A 442 25.25 -5.47 25.81
C ARG A 442 25.60 -6.27 27.07
N GLU A 443 24.65 -7.00 27.65
CA GLU A 443 24.84 -7.67 28.94
C GLU A 443 25.56 -9.02 28.80
N THR A 444 26.80 -9.08 29.28
CA THR A 444 27.63 -10.30 29.24
C THR A 444 27.62 -11.09 30.56
N LYS A 445 27.26 -10.44 31.68
CA LYS A 445 27.25 -11.02 33.03
C LYS A 445 25.89 -11.65 33.37
N ILE A 446 25.85 -12.46 34.44
CA ILE A 446 24.59 -12.99 34.97
C ILE A 446 24.00 -12.02 36.00
N THR A 447 22.74 -11.64 35.83
CA THR A 447 21.97 -10.83 36.78
C THR A 447 20.92 -11.67 37.49
N PRO A 448 20.43 -11.27 38.68
CA PRO A 448 19.37 -12.00 39.39
C PRO A 448 18.10 -12.21 38.55
N GLN A 449 17.75 -11.23 37.71
CA GLN A 449 16.64 -11.35 36.75
C GLN A 449 16.92 -12.42 35.69
N LEU A 450 18.12 -12.43 35.11
CA LEU A 450 18.52 -13.44 34.14
C LEU A 450 18.56 -14.84 34.77
N THR A 451 19.07 -14.98 36.00
CA THR A 451 19.03 -16.24 36.76
C THR A 451 17.60 -16.75 36.95
N SER A 452 16.66 -15.86 37.30
CA SER A 452 15.24 -16.20 37.42
C SER A 452 14.64 -16.67 36.08
N LYS A 453 14.97 -15.99 34.97
CA LYS A 453 14.53 -16.40 33.62
C LYS A 453 15.13 -17.75 33.20
N ILE A 454 16.42 -17.99 33.45
CA ILE A 454 17.09 -19.27 33.17
C ILE A 454 16.47 -20.40 34.01
N SER A 455 16.11 -20.13 35.27
CA SER A 455 15.42 -21.10 36.12
C SER A 455 14.03 -21.45 35.57
N LYS A 456 13.26 -20.45 35.11
CA LYS A 456 11.98 -20.68 34.41
C LYS A 456 12.18 -21.50 33.13
N LEU A 457 13.16 -21.15 32.31
CA LEU A 457 13.50 -21.88 31.09
C LEU A 457 13.85 -23.34 31.37
N SER A 458 14.61 -23.61 32.44
CA SER A 458 14.94 -24.98 32.86
C SER A 458 13.68 -25.79 33.23
N LYS A 459 12.67 -25.16 33.84
CA LYS A 459 11.38 -25.82 34.10
C LYS A 459 10.63 -26.15 32.80
N VAL A 460 10.67 -25.25 31.81
CA VAL A 460 10.06 -25.47 30.49
C VAL A 460 10.78 -26.62 29.76
N PHE A 461 12.12 -26.67 29.82
CA PHE A 461 12.91 -27.78 29.27
C PHE A 461 12.55 -29.12 29.91
N ASN A 462 12.44 -29.17 31.25
CA ASN A 462 12.04 -30.38 31.96
C ASN A 462 10.61 -30.80 31.58
N LYS A 463 9.68 -29.85 31.40
CA LYS A 463 8.33 -30.13 30.92
C LYS A 463 8.36 -30.75 29.52
N ALA A 464 9.13 -30.18 28.58
CA ALA A 464 9.27 -30.72 27.23
C ALA A 464 9.86 -32.14 27.24
N LYS A 465 10.93 -32.38 28.00
CA LYS A 465 11.52 -33.71 28.18
C LYS A 465 10.54 -34.73 28.74
N ASN A 466 9.78 -34.37 29.77
CA ASN A 466 8.76 -35.26 30.34
C ASN A 466 7.66 -35.61 29.33
N ARG A 467 7.26 -34.66 28.47
CA ARG A 467 6.28 -34.93 27.40
C ARG A 467 6.86 -35.81 26.30
N LEU A 468 8.12 -35.60 25.89
CA LEU A 468 8.81 -36.47 24.94
C LEU A 468 8.94 -37.90 25.47
N ARG A 469 9.30 -38.05 26.75
CA ARG A 469 9.34 -39.36 27.41
C ARG A 469 7.98 -40.05 27.42
N ASN A 470 6.91 -39.31 27.73
CA ASN A 470 5.56 -39.88 27.75
C ASN A 470 5.18 -40.53 26.41
N ILE A 471 5.65 -40.01 25.27
CA ILE A 471 5.45 -40.65 23.95
C ILE A 471 6.11 -42.04 23.93
N TRP A 472 7.36 -42.14 24.35
CA TRP A 472 8.09 -43.42 24.39
C TRP A 472 7.44 -44.41 25.36
N ASP A 473 6.95 -43.93 26.52
CA ASP A 473 6.23 -44.76 27.48
C ASP A 473 4.88 -45.25 26.93
N LEU A 474 4.14 -44.43 26.16
CA LEU A 474 2.90 -44.84 25.48
C LEU A 474 3.15 -45.83 24.34
N ILE A 475 4.25 -45.68 23.60
CA ILE A 475 4.68 -46.64 22.58
C ILE A 475 5.02 -47.99 23.24
N LEU A 476 5.72 -47.99 24.37
CA LEU A 476 6.01 -49.22 25.14
C LEU A 476 4.74 -49.91 25.62
N GLN A 477 3.74 -49.13 26.03
CA GLN A 477 2.43 -49.60 26.51
C GLN A 477 1.50 -50.06 25.38
N GLY A 478 1.78 -49.71 24.12
CA GLY A 478 0.95 -50.07 22.97
C GLY A 478 -0.35 -49.25 22.85
N SER A 479 -0.48 -48.12 23.55
CA SER A 479 -1.66 -47.24 23.48
C SER A 479 -1.63 -46.34 22.24
N VAL A 480 -2.01 -46.90 21.09
CA VAL A 480 -1.98 -46.22 19.78
C VAL A 480 -2.94 -45.02 19.69
N ALA A 481 -4.04 -45.04 20.46
CA ALA A 481 -5.05 -43.98 20.44
C ALA A 481 -4.53 -42.67 21.06
N GLU A 482 -3.79 -42.76 22.17
CA GLU A 482 -3.32 -41.60 22.96
C GLU A 482 -2.02 -40.98 22.42
N ILE A 483 -1.23 -41.74 21.65
CA ILE A 483 0.07 -41.29 21.12
C ILE A 483 -0.07 -40.01 20.29
N ASN A 484 -1.14 -39.84 19.51
CA ASN A 484 -1.32 -38.62 18.71
C ASN A 484 -1.43 -37.36 19.56
N HIS A 485 -2.18 -37.44 20.67
CA HIS A 485 -2.34 -36.31 21.58
C HIS A 485 -1.05 -36.04 22.35
N ALA A 486 -0.35 -37.11 22.78
CA ALA A 486 0.95 -37.00 23.42
C ALA A 486 2.02 -36.38 22.50
N ILE A 487 2.05 -36.76 21.21
CA ILE A 487 2.92 -36.15 20.20
C ILE A 487 2.60 -34.67 20.03
N LYS A 488 1.31 -34.30 19.88
CA LYS A 488 0.91 -32.90 19.75
C LYS A 488 1.34 -32.08 20.98
N SER A 489 1.04 -32.58 22.18
CA SER A 489 1.39 -31.92 23.45
C SER A 489 2.90 -31.81 23.67
N ALA A 490 3.68 -32.82 23.27
CA ALA A 490 5.13 -32.74 23.32
C ALA A 490 5.68 -31.74 22.31
N ASN A 491 5.14 -31.71 21.09
CA ASN A 491 5.54 -30.76 20.06
C ASN A 491 5.24 -29.32 20.51
N GLU A 492 4.06 -29.05 21.05
CA GLU A 492 3.71 -27.75 21.65
C GLU A 492 4.66 -27.37 22.80
N ALA A 493 5.07 -28.34 23.63
CA ALA A 493 6.02 -28.09 24.72
C ALA A 493 7.45 -27.84 24.23
N VAL A 494 7.89 -28.53 23.17
CA VAL A 494 9.17 -28.31 22.50
C VAL A 494 9.17 -26.96 21.80
N GLU A 495 8.10 -26.61 21.09
CA GLU A 495 7.92 -25.31 20.45
C GLU A 495 7.92 -24.19 21.49
N ALA A 496 7.20 -24.33 22.60
CA ALA A 496 7.25 -23.35 23.69
C ALA A 496 8.67 -23.21 24.28
N ALA A 497 9.43 -24.31 24.43
CA ALA A 497 10.81 -24.26 24.87
C ALA A 497 11.72 -23.54 23.86
N ASP A 498 11.52 -23.80 22.57
CA ASP A 498 12.23 -23.18 21.46
C ASP A 498 11.97 -21.67 21.40
N VAL A 499 10.71 -21.25 21.51
CA VAL A 499 10.30 -19.85 21.55
C VAL A 499 10.98 -19.13 22.71
N GLU A 500 10.88 -19.66 23.93
CA GLU A 500 11.45 -19.04 25.14
C GLU A 500 12.98 -18.94 25.08
N VAL A 501 13.68 -20.00 24.62
CA VAL A 501 15.14 -19.95 24.50
C VAL A 501 15.58 -19.04 23.36
N SER A 502 14.84 -19.00 22.25
CA SER A 502 15.11 -18.11 21.11
C SER A 502 14.87 -16.65 21.47
N GLN A 503 13.82 -16.35 22.25
CA GLN A 503 13.58 -15.02 22.83
C GLN A 503 14.75 -14.57 23.69
N LEU A 504 15.19 -15.44 24.61
CA LEU A 504 16.26 -15.11 25.52
C LEU A 504 17.57 -14.89 24.76
N LYS A 505 17.87 -15.72 23.76
CA LYS A 505 19.00 -15.55 22.84
C LYS A 505 18.93 -14.24 22.07
N SER A 506 17.75 -13.85 21.56
CA SER A 506 17.59 -12.59 20.83
C SER A 506 17.74 -11.35 21.72
N LEU A 507 17.38 -11.45 23.00
CA LEU A 507 17.52 -10.35 23.96
C LEU A 507 18.94 -10.23 24.51
N TYR A 508 19.65 -11.35 24.63
CA TYR A 508 20.98 -11.45 25.24
C TYR A 508 21.97 -12.20 24.30
N PRO A 509 22.27 -11.65 23.12
CA PRO A 509 23.02 -12.35 22.08
C PRO A 509 24.47 -12.67 22.48
N ASN A 510 25.08 -11.82 23.30
CA ASN A 510 26.49 -11.96 23.74
C ASN A 510 26.63 -12.50 25.17
N ASN A 511 25.60 -13.17 25.71
CA ASN A 511 25.64 -13.71 27.07
C ASN A 511 25.97 -15.21 27.09
N ARG A 512 27.08 -15.58 27.74
CA ARG A 512 27.56 -16.98 27.79
C ARG A 512 26.56 -17.94 28.43
N PHE A 513 25.81 -17.48 29.43
CA PHE A 513 24.86 -18.33 30.16
C PHE A 513 23.63 -18.63 29.31
N VAL A 514 23.17 -17.65 28.52
CA VAL A 514 22.06 -17.82 27.57
C VAL A 514 22.48 -18.70 26.39
N ALA A 515 23.66 -18.45 25.82
CA ALA A 515 24.22 -19.28 24.75
C ALA A 515 24.35 -20.75 25.19
N ARG A 516 24.77 -20.99 26.44
CA ARG A 516 24.83 -22.35 27.02
C ARG A 516 23.45 -23.00 27.14
N GLN A 517 22.41 -22.26 27.54
CA GLN A 517 21.03 -22.80 27.55
C GLN A 517 20.52 -23.11 26.14
N TYR A 518 20.89 -22.31 25.14
CA TYR A 518 20.54 -22.56 23.75
C TYR A 518 21.26 -23.80 23.20
N ALA A 519 22.57 -23.95 23.45
CA ALA A 519 23.28 -25.19 23.13
C ALA A 519 22.61 -26.40 23.80
N LYS A 520 22.31 -26.30 25.10
CA LYS A 520 21.60 -27.36 25.83
C LYS A 520 20.25 -27.74 25.22
N PHE A 521 19.45 -26.75 24.82
CA PHE A 521 18.19 -27.00 24.10
C PHE A 521 18.43 -27.77 22.79
N GLN A 522 19.44 -27.38 22.01
CA GLN A 522 19.76 -28.02 20.74
C GLN A 522 20.23 -29.45 20.90
N GLY A 523 21.07 -29.74 21.90
CA GLY A 523 21.55 -31.09 22.17
C GLY A 523 20.48 -32.01 22.79
N GLU A 524 19.75 -31.53 23.80
CA GLU A 524 18.93 -32.39 24.65
C GLU A 524 17.44 -32.47 24.27
N ILE A 525 16.91 -31.45 23.58
CA ILE A 525 15.48 -31.36 23.23
C ILE A 525 15.28 -31.43 21.72
N ASN A 526 15.98 -30.58 20.97
CA ASN A 526 15.87 -30.56 19.51
C ASN A 526 16.69 -31.67 18.82
N ALA A 527 17.68 -32.23 19.53
CA ALA A 527 18.62 -33.24 19.04
C ALA A 527 19.36 -32.85 17.73
N ASN A 528 19.69 -31.56 17.58
CA ASN A 528 20.46 -31.04 16.45
C ASN A 528 21.96 -30.94 16.81
N ALA A 529 22.73 -31.99 16.53
CA ALA A 529 24.16 -32.04 16.86
C ALA A 529 25.01 -30.97 16.14
N VAL A 530 24.63 -30.57 14.93
CA VAL A 530 25.37 -29.53 14.18
C VAL A 530 25.21 -28.17 14.85
N GLU A 531 23.97 -27.77 15.13
CA GLU A 531 23.72 -26.50 15.82
C GLU A 531 24.25 -26.53 17.26
N TYR A 532 24.18 -27.68 17.94
CA TYR A 532 24.79 -27.86 19.25
C TYR A 532 26.27 -27.54 19.25
N LYS A 533 27.05 -28.12 18.33
CA LYS A 533 28.50 -27.87 18.20
C LYS A 533 28.80 -26.39 17.93
N ILE A 534 28.14 -25.79 16.94
CA ILE A 534 28.32 -24.37 16.60
C ILE A 534 28.07 -23.48 17.83
N TRP A 535 27.01 -23.78 18.59
CA TRP A 535 26.67 -22.99 19.77
C TRP A 535 27.57 -23.27 20.97
N LEU A 536 28.18 -24.46 21.05
CA LEU A 536 29.21 -24.78 22.04
C LEU A 536 30.51 -24.02 21.76
N ASP A 537 30.96 -23.99 20.50
CA ASP A 537 32.10 -23.16 20.05
C ASP A 537 31.85 -21.67 20.34
N ASN A 538 30.64 -21.19 20.08
CA ASN A 538 30.21 -19.83 20.42
C ASN A 538 30.28 -19.57 21.94
N VAL A 539 29.88 -20.53 22.78
CA VAL A 539 30.03 -20.40 24.24
C VAL A 539 31.50 -20.28 24.62
N HIS A 540 32.40 -21.06 24.01
CA HIS A 540 33.84 -20.93 24.24
C HIS A 540 34.37 -19.56 23.81
N GLN A 541 33.96 -19.05 22.65
CA GLN A 541 34.33 -17.70 22.20
C GLN A 541 33.86 -16.61 23.17
N LEU A 542 32.62 -16.72 23.68
CA LEU A 542 32.10 -15.81 24.70
C LEU A 542 32.83 -15.93 26.04
N GLN A 543 33.28 -17.13 26.43
CA GLN A 543 34.11 -17.34 27.62
C GLN A 543 35.47 -16.65 27.48
N MET A 544 36.06 -16.66 26.28
CA MET A 544 37.29 -15.92 25.96
C MET A 544 37.07 -14.39 25.83
N GLY A 545 35.83 -13.90 26.03
CA GLY A 545 35.50 -12.48 25.95
C GLY A 545 35.31 -11.93 24.52
N LYS A 546 35.26 -12.80 23.50
CA LYS A 546 34.96 -12.39 22.13
C LYS A 546 33.45 -12.21 21.95
N GLN A 547 33.03 -11.11 21.32
CA GLN A 547 31.63 -10.88 20.97
C GLN A 547 31.26 -11.67 19.71
N ILE A 548 30.15 -12.40 19.74
CA ILE A 548 29.63 -13.14 18.58
C ILE A 548 28.80 -12.21 17.69
N CYS A 549 27.93 -11.42 18.31
CA CYS A 549 27.10 -10.44 17.63
C CYS A 549 27.71 -9.05 17.81
N SER A 550 28.00 -8.37 16.70
CA SER A 550 28.46 -6.98 16.72
C SER A 550 27.36 -6.08 17.30
N ASP A 551 27.76 -5.02 18.02
CA ASP A 551 26.82 -4.00 18.49
C ASP A 551 26.24 -3.22 17.29
N ILE A 552 24.94 -3.40 17.07
CA ILE A 552 24.24 -2.85 15.92
C ILE A 552 23.99 -1.36 16.10
N ASP A 553 23.77 -0.90 17.33
CA ASP A 553 23.57 0.52 17.64
C ASP A 553 24.86 1.31 17.38
N HIS A 554 26.00 0.73 17.76
CA HIS A 554 27.31 1.26 17.42
C HIS A 554 27.52 1.29 15.90
N GLY A 555 27.29 0.16 15.22
CA GLY A 555 27.47 0.07 13.78
C GLY A 555 26.56 1.01 12.98
N LEU A 556 25.33 1.27 13.44
CA LEU A 556 24.43 2.26 12.85
C LEU A 556 24.90 3.69 13.16
N GLY A 557 25.30 3.98 14.39
CA GLY A 557 25.82 5.29 14.78
C GLY A 557 27.04 5.71 13.95
N VAL A 558 28.03 4.82 13.80
CA VAL A 558 29.24 5.05 12.99
C VAL A 558 28.90 5.13 11.49
N PHE A 559 27.94 4.34 11.01
CA PHE A 559 27.47 4.44 9.62
C PHE A 559 26.86 5.82 9.30
N VAL A 560 26.13 6.39 10.26
CA VAL A 560 25.50 7.70 10.14
C VAL A 560 26.49 8.84 10.31
N PHE A 561 27.45 8.70 11.24
CA PHE A 561 28.48 9.68 11.52
C PHE A 561 29.87 9.07 11.30
N PRO A 562 30.34 9.00 10.04
CA PRO A 562 31.61 8.36 9.71
C PRO A 562 32.84 9.10 10.28
N SER A 563 32.67 10.36 10.70
CA SER A 563 33.72 11.17 11.32
C SER A 563 33.95 10.83 12.79
N LEU A 564 33.05 10.07 13.44
CA LEU A 564 33.19 9.69 14.84
C LEU A 564 34.28 8.62 15.02
N PRO A 565 35.01 8.64 16.16
CA PRO A 565 35.98 7.60 16.46
C PRO A 565 35.29 6.25 16.67
N GLU A 566 35.94 5.14 16.27
CA GLU A 566 35.39 3.79 16.50
C GLU A 566 35.33 3.41 17.98
N LYS A 567 36.22 3.99 18.80
CA LYS A 567 36.26 3.78 20.25
C LYS A 567 36.56 5.09 20.95
N ILE A 568 35.98 5.27 22.13
CA ILE A 568 36.35 6.36 23.02
C ILE A 568 37.39 5.81 23.98
N ASP A 569 38.58 6.43 24.01
CA ASP A 569 39.62 6.10 24.97
C ASP A 569 39.14 6.47 26.38
N ASP A 570 38.67 5.48 27.12
CA ASP A 570 38.57 5.59 28.57
C ASP A 570 39.96 5.35 29.16
N ASN A 571 40.52 6.41 29.74
CA ASN A 571 41.70 6.38 30.62
C ASN A 571 41.52 5.45 31.85
N ASP A 572 40.36 4.80 32.01
CA ASP A 572 40.03 3.86 33.10
C ASP A 572 39.79 2.40 32.64
N SER A 573 39.92 2.09 31.35
CA SER A 573 39.68 0.74 30.82
C SER A 573 40.84 -0.26 31.06
N SER A 574 41.92 0.18 31.70
CA SER A 574 43.07 -0.68 32.07
C SER A 574 42.90 -1.44 33.40
N LYS A 575 41.70 -1.47 34.01
CA LYS A 575 41.47 -2.14 35.31
C LYS A 575 40.29 -3.13 35.35
N MET A 576 39.91 -3.74 34.22
CA MET A 576 38.92 -4.83 34.23
C MET A 576 39.43 -6.13 33.60
N ALA A 577 40.73 -6.40 33.74
CA ALA A 577 41.33 -7.71 33.54
C ALA A 577 41.89 -8.24 34.87
N SER A 578 41.04 -8.31 35.89
CA SER A 578 41.34 -9.08 37.11
C SER A 578 40.04 -9.57 37.73
N MET A 579 39.49 -10.66 37.18
CA MET A 579 38.68 -11.55 37.99
C MET A 579 38.85 -12.98 37.48
N ASN A 580 39.70 -13.69 38.21
CA ASN A 580 39.81 -15.14 38.18
C ASN A 580 38.48 -15.76 38.60
N GLU A 581 37.75 -16.31 37.63
CA GLU A 581 36.98 -17.53 37.82
C GLU A 581 37.32 -18.41 36.61
N MET A 582 38.43 -19.12 36.75
CA MET A 582 38.79 -20.23 35.89
C MET A 582 37.92 -21.41 36.32
N ASP A 583 36.70 -21.50 35.78
CA ASP A 583 36.06 -22.81 35.61
C ASP A 583 37.00 -23.62 34.73
N THR A 584 37.37 -24.82 35.20
CA THR A 584 38.29 -25.76 34.57
C THR A 584 38.10 -25.82 33.06
N ILE A 585 39.12 -25.37 32.33
CA ILE A 585 39.34 -25.73 30.94
C ILE A 585 39.71 -27.21 30.98
N GLU A 586 38.77 -28.10 30.66
CA GLU A 586 39.13 -29.40 30.13
C GLU A 586 39.74 -29.12 28.76
N GLU A 587 41.07 -29.13 28.68
CA GLU A 587 41.78 -29.32 27.42
C GLU A 587 41.35 -30.70 26.89
N LEU A 588 40.40 -30.71 25.96
CA LEU A 588 40.06 -31.91 25.22
C LEU A 588 41.28 -32.29 24.37
N ASN A 589 41.73 -33.52 24.54
CA ASN A 589 42.79 -34.13 23.74
C ASN A 589 42.38 -34.09 22.24
N ASP A 590 43.28 -33.70 21.33
CA ASP A 590 43.00 -33.61 19.88
C ASP A 590 42.43 -34.92 19.29
N GLU A 591 42.72 -36.07 19.90
CA GLU A 591 42.18 -37.38 19.52
C GLU A 591 40.69 -37.58 19.91
N GLN A 592 40.25 -37.05 21.06
CA GLN A 592 38.84 -37.13 21.49
C GLN A 592 37.94 -36.19 20.68
N GLN A 593 38.47 -35.03 20.32
CA GLN A 593 37.75 -34.05 19.51
C GLN A 593 37.52 -34.54 18.07
N ALA A 594 38.45 -35.33 17.52
CA ALA A 594 38.29 -36.00 16.23
C ALA A 594 37.22 -37.11 16.25
N GLU A 595 37.12 -37.89 17.33
CA GLU A 595 36.07 -38.92 17.50
C GLU A 595 34.68 -38.30 17.71
N GLU A 596 34.57 -37.23 18.52
CA GLU A 596 33.32 -36.48 18.66
C GLU A 596 32.89 -35.86 17.33
N ASP A 597 33.82 -35.30 16.56
CA ASP A 597 33.53 -34.72 15.25
C ASP A 597 33.03 -35.77 14.24
N ALA A 598 33.61 -36.96 14.22
CA ALA A 598 33.15 -38.07 13.39
C ALA A 598 31.73 -38.53 13.78
N ASN A 599 31.44 -38.63 15.08
CA ASN A 599 30.10 -38.99 15.57
C ASN A 599 29.06 -37.91 15.25
N ILE A 600 29.44 -36.62 15.35
CA ILE A 600 28.59 -35.50 14.99
C ILE A 600 28.32 -35.48 13.49
N GLU A 601 29.31 -35.81 12.64
CA GLU A 601 29.12 -35.90 11.19
C GLU A 601 28.13 -37.02 10.83
N VAL A 602 28.25 -38.19 11.45
CA VAL A 602 27.26 -39.27 11.28
C VAL A 602 25.87 -38.81 11.71
N LEU A 603 25.75 -38.16 12.87
CA LEU A 603 24.46 -37.62 13.33
C LEU A 603 23.92 -36.56 12.36
N ALA A 604 24.79 -35.69 11.82
CA ALA A 604 24.43 -34.65 10.85
C ALA A 604 23.92 -35.25 9.53
N THR A 605 24.51 -36.35 9.06
CA THR A 605 24.01 -37.05 7.87
C THR A 605 22.64 -37.67 8.11
N LEU A 606 22.40 -38.25 9.28
CA LEU A 606 21.08 -38.74 9.69
C LEU A 606 20.06 -37.61 9.80
N THR A 607 20.41 -36.49 10.44
CA THR A 607 19.55 -35.30 10.53
C THR A 607 19.20 -34.77 9.14
N ARG A 608 20.18 -34.66 8.22
CA ARG A 608 19.92 -34.26 6.82
C ARG A 608 19.00 -35.25 6.09
N GLN A 609 19.13 -36.54 6.33
CA GLN A 609 18.24 -37.54 5.74
C GLN A 609 16.80 -37.38 6.27
N ILE A 610 16.64 -37.13 7.58
CA ILE A 610 15.35 -36.87 8.23
C ILE A 610 14.72 -35.59 7.67
N GLU A 611 15.48 -34.49 7.60
CA GLU A 611 15.00 -33.20 7.06
C GLU A 611 14.61 -33.27 5.57
N LYS A 612 15.28 -34.14 4.80
CA LYS A 612 14.98 -34.35 3.39
C LYS A 612 13.72 -35.21 3.19
N GLN A 613 13.28 -35.96 4.19
CA GLN A 613 12.04 -36.72 4.10
C GLN A 613 10.85 -35.75 4.06
N LYS A 614 10.09 -35.81 2.96
CA LYS A 614 8.86 -35.04 2.79
C LYS A 614 7.68 -35.98 2.78
N ILE A 615 6.70 -35.71 3.64
CA ILE A 615 5.45 -36.47 3.66
C ILE A 615 4.72 -36.26 2.31
N PRO A 616 4.50 -37.31 1.51
CA PRO A 616 3.89 -37.18 0.18
C PRO A 616 2.51 -36.52 0.21
N ALA A 617 1.71 -36.78 1.25
CA ALA A 617 0.41 -36.16 1.44
C ALA A 617 0.51 -34.62 1.54
N ILE A 618 1.48 -34.09 2.28
CA ILE A 618 1.65 -32.63 2.46
C ILE A 618 2.07 -31.98 1.13
N LYS A 619 2.99 -32.60 0.37
CA LYS A 619 3.36 -32.11 -0.97
C LYS A 619 2.16 -32.12 -1.92
N CYS A 620 1.35 -33.18 -1.87
CA CYS A 620 0.11 -33.27 -2.63
C CYS A 620 -0.89 -32.18 -2.24
N MET A 621 -1.00 -31.85 -0.95
CA MET A 621 -1.87 -30.77 -0.46
C MET A 621 -1.45 -29.41 -1.02
N TYR A 622 -0.18 -29.01 -0.87
CA TYR A 622 0.30 -27.75 -1.42
C TYR A 622 0.14 -27.69 -2.95
N MET A 623 0.54 -28.74 -3.65
CA MET A 623 0.47 -28.78 -5.11
C MET A 623 -0.99 -28.72 -5.62
N SER A 624 -1.91 -29.49 -5.02
CA SER A 624 -3.31 -29.47 -5.43
C SER A 624 -4.04 -28.18 -5.05
N THR A 625 -3.69 -27.53 -3.94
CA THR A 625 -4.23 -26.20 -3.58
C THR A 625 -3.75 -25.11 -4.54
N VAL A 626 -2.45 -25.09 -4.89
CA VAL A 626 -1.90 -24.11 -5.84
C VAL A 626 -2.49 -24.31 -7.24
N LEU A 627 -2.53 -25.56 -7.73
CA LEU A 627 -3.15 -25.86 -9.02
C LEU A 627 -4.66 -25.56 -8.99
N GLY A 628 -5.34 -25.90 -7.90
CA GLY A 628 -6.75 -25.59 -7.69
C GLY A 628 -7.03 -24.10 -7.81
N TRP A 629 -6.27 -23.27 -7.12
CA TRP A 629 -6.39 -21.81 -7.23
C TRP A 629 -6.11 -21.31 -8.65
N PHE A 630 -5.06 -21.82 -9.30
CA PHE A 630 -4.70 -21.41 -10.67
C PHE A 630 -5.82 -21.71 -11.68
N PHE A 631 -6.40 -22.91 -11.66
CA PHE A 631 -7.42 -23.32 -12.63
C PHE A 631 -8.84 -22.84 -12.28
N THR A 632 -9.17 -22.65 -11.00
CA THR A 632 -10.55 -22.26 -10.60
C THR A 632 -10.74 -20.76 -10.41
N VAL A 633 -9.66 -20.01 -10.13
CA VAL A 633 -9.73 -18.56 -9.89
C VAL A 633 -8.98 -17.79 -10.97
N PHE A 634 -7.68 -18.05 -11.14
CA PHE A 634 -6.83 -17.23 -12.02
C PHE A 634 -7.20 -17.36 -13.49
N VAL A 635 -7.26 -18.58 -14.03
CA VAL A 635 -7.58 -18.83 -15.45
C VAL A 635 -8.98 -18.33 -15.84
N PRO A 636 -10.06 -18.62 -15.09
CA PRO A 636 -11.40 -18.13 -15.45
C PRO A 636 -11.51 -16.60 -15.40
N VAL A 637 -10.93 -15.94 -14.40
CA VAL A 637 -10.93 -14.48 -14.30
C VAL A 637 -10.16 -13.87 -15.47
N LEU A 638 -8.99 -14.41 -15.81
CA LEU A 638 -8.21 -13.93 -16.95
C LEU A 638 -8.97 -14.12 -18.27
N ALA A 639 -9.60 -15.27 -18.47
CA ALA A 639 -10.41 -15.55 -19.66
C ALA A 639 -11.60 -14.58 -19.78
N LEU A 640 -12.28 -14.27 -18.67
CA LEU A 640 -13.36 -13.28 -18.64
C LEU A 640 -12.84 -11.87 -18.98
N ILE A 641 -11.69 -11.46 -18.46
CA ILE A 641 -11.09 -10.16 -18.78
C ILE A 641 -10.76 -10.05 -20.27
N ILE A 642 -10.19 -11.11 -20.86
CA ILE A 642 -9.88 -11.14 -22.30
C ILE A 642 -11.18 -11.08 -23.12
N TYR A 643 -12.19 -11.88 -22.74
CA TYR A 643 -13.50 -11.90 -23.40
C TYR A 643 -14.24 -10.56 -23.31
N TYR A 644 -14.02 -9.78 -22.24
CA TYR A 644 -14.62 -8.45 -22.09
C TYR A 644 -14.24 -7.50 -23.24
N GLY A 645 -13.03 -7.63 -23.79
CA GLY A 645 -12.60 -6.84 -24.95
C GLY A 645 -13.50 -7.06 -26.17
N THR A 646 -13.69 -8.33 -26.55
CA THR A 646 -14.58 -8.71 -27.66
C THR A 646 -16.04 -8.36 -27.37
N PHE A 647 -16.50 -8.58 -26.13
CA PHE A 647 -17.85 -8.21 -25.70
C PHE A 647 -18.11 -6.71 -25.85
N ARG A 648 -17.15 -5.86 -25.50
CA ARG A 648 -17.24 -4.41 -25.65
C ARG A 648 -17.34 -3.97 -27.13
N GLU A 649 -16.59 -4.58 -28.02
CA GLU A 649 -16.65 -4.28 -29.46
C GLU A 649 -18.02 -4.63 -30.04
N ASP A 650 -18.54 -5.81 -29.69
CA ASP A 650 -19.90 -6.26 -30.07
C ASP A 650 -20.99 -5.31 -29.56
N LEU A 651 -20.84 -4.75 -28.35
CA LEU A 651 -21.77 -3.78 -27.79
C LEU A 651 -21.71 -2.41 -28.49
N ASN A 652 -20.54 -1.96 -28.94
CA ASN A 652 -20.36 -0.64 -29.54
C ASN A 652 -20.82 -0.58 -31.01
N ALA A 653 -20.73 -1.68 -31.75
CA ALA A 653 -21.04 -1.69 -33.18
C ALA A 653 -22.48 -1.20 -33.52
N PRO A 654 -23.54 -1.59 -32.78
CA PRO A 654 -24.89 -1.06 -32.97
C PRO A 654 -25.02 0.46 -32.83
N LEU A 655 -24.28 1.05 -31.90
CA LEU A 655 -24.35 2.49 -31.65
C LEU A 655 -23.85 3.32 -32.86
N VAL A 656 -22.84 2.82 -33.58
CA VAL A 656 -22.23 3.54 -34.69
C VAL A 656 -23.19 3.69 -35.87
N PHE A 657 -23.84 2.60 -36.30
CA PHE A 657 -24.81 2.70 -37.40
C PHE A 657 -26.14 3.32 -36.96
N MET A 658 -26.58 3.14 -35.71
CA MET A 658 -27.75 3.86 -35.18
C MET A 658 -27.51 5.36 -35.14
N TYR A 659 -26.31 5.80 -34.75
CA TYR A 659 -25.91 7.20 -34.85
C TYR A 659 -25.97 7.69 -36.30
N GLY A 660 -25.41 6.93 -37.24
CA GLY A 660 -25.48 7.26 -38.67
C GLY A 660 -26.91 7.41 -39.20
N ILE A 661 -27.82 6.49 -38.88
CA ILE A 661 -29.22 6.54 -39.30
C ILE A 661 -29.94 7.73 -38.64
N SER A 662 -29.77 7.93 -37.34
CA SER A 662 -30.41 9.03 -36.59
C SER A 662 -29.93 10.39 -37.05
N TYR A 663 -28.63 10.53 -37.35
CA TYR A 663 -28.06 11.74 -37.90
C TYR A 663 -28.49 11.99 -39.35
N MET A 664 -28.56 10.96 -40.20
CA MET A 664 -29.08 11.09 -41.58
C MET A 664 -30.54 11.55 -41.61
N ARG A 665 -31.37 11.01 -40.71
CA ARG A 665 -32.77 11.43 -40.51
C ARG A 665 -32.87 12.91 -40.13
N ASN A 666 -32.00 13.38 -39.25
CA ASN A 666 -31.94 14.81 -38.92
C ASN A 666 -31.44 15.65 -40.11
N LEU A 667 -30.41 15.18 -40.79
CA LEU A 667 -29.76 15.87 -41.90
C LEU A 667 -30.72 16.09 -43.09
N ILE A 668 -31.50 15.09 -43.48
CA ILE A 668 -32.43 15.23 -44.62
C ILE A 668 -33.55 16.25 -44.35
N ASN A 669 -34.03 16.32 -43.11
CA ASN A 669 -35.03 17.30 -42.68
C ASN A 669 -34.42 18.69 -42.53
N MET A 670 -33.19 18.80 -42.03
CA MET A 670 -32.44 20.06 -42.00
C MET A 670 -32.21 20.59 -43.42
N LEU A 671 -31.81 19.74 -44.36
CA LEU A 671 -31.58 20.12 -45.75
C LEU A 671 -32.85 20.71 -46.38
N ALA A 672 -34.01 20.08 -46.20
CA ALA A 672 -35.28 20.61 -46.70
C ALA A 672 -35.65 21.96 -46.04
N ALA A 673 -35.58 22.05 -44.71
CA ALA A 673 -35.88 23.27 -43.96
C ALA A 673 -34.96 24.45 -44.29
N PHE A 674 -33.65 24.22 -44.37
CA PHE A 674 -32.67 25.26 -44.71
C PHE A 674 -32.72 25.65 -46.18
N THR A 675 -33.18 24.76 -47.08
CA THR A 675 -33.43 25.10 -48.49
C THR A 675 -34.57 26.12 -48.61
N ALA A 676 -35.65 25.92 -47.84
CA ALA A 676 -36.73 26.90 -47.75
C ALA A 676 -36.26 28.23 -47.13
N LYS A 677 -35.45 28.18 -46.06
CA LYS A 677 -34.86 29.37 -45.43
C LYS A 677 -33.93 30.13 -46.39
N PHE A 678 -33.08 29.43 -47.13
CA PHE A 678 -32.18 29.99 -48.13
C PHE A 678 -32.96 30.77 -49.19
N LEU A 679 -34.06 30.21 -49.67
CA LEU A 679 -34.91 30.87 -50.65
C LEU A 679 -35.48 32.19 -50.10
N PHE A 680 -35.93 32.24 -48.84
CA PHE A 680 -36.39 33.48 -48.22
C PHE A 680 -35.27 34.51 -47.94
N GLU A 681 -34.03 34.08 -47.75
CA GLU A 681 -32.87 34.98 -47.56
C GLU A 681 -32.32 35.54 -48.88
N GLU A 682 -32.64 34.94 -50.02
CA GLU A 682 -32.12 35.35 -51.33
C GLU A 682 -33.18 35.97 -52.26
N LEU A 683 -34.46 35.62 -52.10
CA LEU A 683 -35.55 36.21 -52.90
C LEU A 683 -35.80 37.68 -52.54
N PRO A 684 -36.09 38.54 -53.54
CA PRO A 684 -36.56 39.91 -53.30
C PRO A 684 -37.98 39.92 -52.69
N ASP A 685 -38.28 40.88 -51.81
CA ASP A 685 -39.60 41.04 -51.20
C ASP A 685 -40.63 41.45 -52.29
N PRO A 686 -41.75 40.71 -52.44
CA PRO A 686 -42.82 41.07 -53.37
C PRO A 686 -43.45 42.45 -53.12
N LYS A 687 -43.26 43.05 -51.93
CA LYS A 687 -43.74 44.41 -51.57
C LYS A 687 -42.66 45.49 -51.76
N SER A 688 -41.38 45.14 -51.67
CA SER A 688 -40.23 46.04 -51.86
C SER A 688 -39.10 45.31 -52.64
N PRO A 689 -39.04 45.44 -53.98
CA PRO A 689 -38.08 44.69 -54.81
C PRO A 689 -36.59 44.97 -54.53
N THR A 690 -36.28 46.00 -53.73
CA THR A 690 -34.92 46.38 -53.31
C THR A 690 -34.47 45.70 -52.02
N GLU A 691 -35.39 45.06 -51.30
CA GLU A 691 -35.14 44.35 -50.04
C GLU A 691 -35.40 42.85 -50.24
N LYS A 692 -34.80 42.02 -49.39
CA LYS A 692 -35.01 40.56 -49.41
C LYS A 692 -36.18 40.17 -48.52
N VAL A 693 -36.83 39.04 -48.81
CA VAL A 693 -38.00 38.56 -48.04
C VAL A 693 -37.69 38.39 -46.55
N LYS A 694 -36.45 38.00 -46.21
CA LYS A 694 -35.97 37.92 -44.83
C LYS A 694 -34.48 38.24 -44.74
N ASP A 695 -34.08 38.95 -43.69
CA ASP A 695 -32.68 39.21 -43.39
C ASP A 695 -32.00 38.00 -42.72
N VAL A 696 -30.66 37.98 -42.73
CA VAL A 696 -29.84 36.98 -42.05
C VAL A 696 -30.10 37.07 -40.54
N ILE A 697 -30.13 35.91 -39.88
CA ILE A 697 -30.37 35.86 -38.44
C ILE A 697 -29.22 36.56 -37.70
N HIS A 698 -29.54 37.43 -36.75
CA HIS A 698 -28.56 37.99 -35.82
C HIS A 698 -28.57 37.19 -34.52
N LEU A 699 -27.44 36.53 -34.23
CA LEU A 699 -27.23 35.76 -33.01
C LEU A 699 -26.38 36.56 -32.02
N GLU A 700 -26.48 36.25 -30.72
CA GLU A 700 -25.63 36.85 -29.69
C GLU A 700 -24.15 36.50 -29.92
N ASP A 701 -23.26 37.46 -29.61
CA ASP A 701 -21.81 37.30 -29.76
C ASP A 701 -21.31 36.10 -28.94
N GLY A 702 -20.72 35.11 -29.62
CA GLY A 702 -20.18 33.89 -29.02
C GLY A 702 -21.11 32.67 -29.05
N PHE A 703 -22.25 32.71 -29.75
CA PHE A 703 -23.09 31.54 -29.97
C PHE A 703 -22.36 30.45 -30.78
N PRO A 704 -22.30 29.19 -30.31
CA PRO A 704 -21.56 28.12 -31.01
C PRO A 704 -22.28 27.66 -32.28
N LEU A 705 -21.66 27.87 -33.45
CA LEU A 705 -22.19 27.52 -34.78
C LEU A 705 -21.49 26.31 -35.43
N THR A 706 -20.76 25.53 -34.64
CA THR A 706 -19.97 24.38 -35.11
C THR A 706 -20.81 23.32 -35.82
N GLY A 707 -22.08 23.16 -35.43
CA GLY A 707 -23.04 22.26 -36.09
C GLY A 707 -23.53 22.73 -37.46
N PHE A 708 -23.27 23.98 -37.83
CA PHE A 708 -23.72 24.64 -39.06
C PHE A 708 -22.55 25.10 -39.95
N GLY A 709 -21.30 24.75 -39.60
CA GLY A 709 -20.10 25.15 -40.36
C GLY A 709 -19.57 26.54 -40.02
N ASP A 710 -19.88 27.05 -38.82
CA ASP A 710 -19.42 28.35 -38.29
C ASP A 710 -19.85 29.59 -39.11
N ASP A 711 -20.90 29.47 -39.93
CA ASP A 711 -21.53 30.57 -40.66
C ASP A 711 -23.02 30.67 -40.32
N VAL A 712 -23.60 31.86 -40.52
CA VAL A 712 -25.01 32.16 -40.26
C VAL A 712 -25.82 32.22 -41.56
N ARG A 713 -25.16 32.44 -42.70
CA ARG A 713 -25.79 32.53 -44.02
C ARG A 713 -26.25 31.15 -44.47
N SER A 714 -27.53 31.02 -44.84
CA SER A 714 -28.11 29.71 -45.19
C SER A 714 -27.40 29.03 -46.36
N ARG A 715 -26.80 29.80 -47.28
CA ARG A 715 -26.00 29.29 -48.40
C ARG A 715 -24.79 28.45 -47.93
N GLU A 716 -23.99 28.99 -47.01
CA GLU A 716 -22.80 28.30 -46.50
C GLU A 716 -23.18 27.16 -45.54
N VAL A 717 -24.25 27.35 -44.76
CA VAL A 717 -24.81 26.31 -43.90
C VAL A 717 -25.28 25.10 -44.72
N LEU A 718 -26.02 25.31 -45.81
CA LEU A 718 -26.46 24.23 -46.69
C LEU A 718 -25.29 23.51 -47.36
N LYS A 719 -24.26 24.26 -47.79
CA LYS A 719 -23.04 23.67 -48.38
C LYS A 719 -22.33 22.76 -47.38
N TYR A 720 -22.22 23.19 -46.12
CA TYR A 720 -21.68 22.35 -45.04
C TYR A 720 -22.53 21.11 -44.79
N LEU A 721 -23.85 21.26 -44.62
CA LEU A 721 -24.78 20.15 -44.35
C LEU A 721 -24.84 19.14 -45.50
N ALA A 722 -24.87 19.60 -46.75
CA ALA A 722 -24.83 18.74 -47.94
C ALA A 722 -23.51 17.94 -47.99
N GLY A 723 -22.39 18.54 -47.58
CA GLY A 723 -21.10 17.85 -47.44
C GLY A 723 -21.10 16.72 -46.39
N GLN A 724 -21.92 16.82 -45.35
CA GLN A 724 -22.04 15.79 -44.31
C GLN A 724 -22.85 14.55 -44.74
N VAL A 725 -23.56 14.60 -45.87
CA VAL A 725 -24.33 13.44 -46.37
C VAL A 725 -23.39 12.27 -46.69
N SER A 726 -22.24 12.54 -47.30
CA SER A 726 -21.28 11.49 -47.69
C SER A 726 -20.63 10.81 -46.46
N SER A 727 -20.24 11.59 -45.45
CA SER A 727 -19.64 11.06 -44.22
C SER A 727 -20.66 10.22 -43.43
N THR A 728 -21.90 10.70 -43.32
CA THR A 728 -23.00 10.00 -42.65
C THR A 728 -23.37 8.69 -43.35
N ASN A 729 -23.41 8.69 -44.68
CA ASN A 729 -23.66 7.48 -45.46
C ASN A 729 -22.58 6.40 -45.23
N SER A 730 -21.32 6.81 -45.04
CA SER A 730 -20.23 5.89 -44.68
C SER A 730 -20.44 5.24 -43.31
N MET A 731 -21.03 5.95 -42.34
CA MET A 731 -21.31 5.40 -41.01
C MET A 731 -22.41 4.33 -41.07
N MET A 732 -23.45 4.58 -41.88
CA MET A 732 -24.56 3.63 -42.11
C MET A 732 -24.09 2.35 -42.84
N ALA A 733 -23.07 2.43 -43.70
CA ALA A 733 -22.58 1.29 -44.49
C ALA A 733 -22.14 0.09 -43.64
N SER A 734 -21.69 0.32 -42.39
CA SER A 734 -21.30 -0.75 -41.45
C SER A 734 -22.43 -1.76 -41.18
N LEU A 735 -23.70 -1.33 -41.23
CA LEU A 735 -24.89 -2.18 -41.07
C LEU A 735 -24.97 -3.32 -42.10
N ARG A 736 -24.42 -3.12 -43.30
CA ARG A 736 -24.45 -4.13 -44.38
C ARG A 736 -23.75 -5.43 -44.00
N SER A 737 -22.69 -5.33 -43.19
CA SER A 737 -21.85 -6.47 -42.81
C SER A 737 -22.11 -7.00 -41.39
N TYR A 738 -22.81 -6.23 -40.56
CA TYR A 738 -23.01 -6.55 -39.15
C TYR A 738 -24.09 -7.61 -38.94
N LYS A 739 -23.74 -8.80 -38.43
CA LYS A 739 -24.64 -9.94 -38.08
C LYS A 739 -25.71 -10.28 -39.14
N PHE A 740 -25.24 -10.73 -40.31
CA PHE A 740 -26.07 -11.24 -41.42
C PHE A 740 -27.00 -12.38 -40.99
N GLY A 741 -28.23 -12.42 -41.50
CA GLY A 741 -29.22 -13.48 -41.20
C GLY A 741 -30.04 -13.28 -39.92
N ASN A 742 -29.82 -12.21 -39.15
CA ASN A 742 -30.72 -11.85 -38.05
C ASN A 742 -32.01 -11.20 -38.59
N PRO A 743 -33.22 -11.69 -38.25
CA PRO A 743 -34.47 -11.26 -38.89
C PRO A 743 -34.79 -9.78 -38.68
N THR A 744 -34.56 -9.24 -37.48
CA THR A 744 -34.83 -7.81 -37.18
C THR A 744 -33.84 -6.90 -37.89
N LEU A 745 -32.56 -7.30 -38.01
CA LEU A 745 -31.57 -6.51 -38.74
C LEU A 745 -31.69 -6.64 -40.26
N GLU A 746 -32.21 -7.76 -40.79
CA GLU A 746 -32.52 -7.87 -42.23
C GLU A 746 -33.65 -6.94 -42.65
N GLU A 747 -34.65 -6.76 -41.79
CA GLU A 747 -35.71 -5.77 -42.01
C GLU A 747 -35.13 -4.35 -42.09
N VAL A 748 -34.25 -3.99 -41.16
CA VAL A 748 -33.52 -2.71 -41.17
C VAL A 748 -32.65 -2.57 -42.43
N ARG A 749 -31.92 -3.62 -42.84
CA ARG A 749 -31.11 -3.59 -44.07
C ARG A 749 -31.97 -3.41 -45.32
N THR A 750 -33.11 -4.07 -45.37
CA THR A 750 -34.06 -3.97 -46.47
C THR A 750 -34.58 -2.54 -46.57
N ASN A 751 -35.01 -1.97 -45.44
CA ASN A 751 -35.50 -0.60 -45.36
C ASN A 751 -34.44 0.45 -45.72
N MET A 752 -33.17 0.25 -45.35
CA MET A 752 -32.10 1.22 -45.57
C MET A 752 -31.43 1.16 -46.95
N PHE A 753 -31.29 -0.05 -47.52
CA PHE A 753 -30.47 -0.26 -48.71
C PHE A 753 -31.21 -0.78 -49.94
N SER A 754 -32.43 -1.29 -49.79
CA SER A 754 -33.24 -1.66 -50.96
C SER A 754 -33.94 -0.44 -51.54
N SER A 755 -34.30 -0.49 -52.82
CA SER A 755 -35.04 0.58 -53.52
C SER A 755 -36.51 0.57 -53.13
N THR A 756 -36.81 0.79 -51.85
CA THR A 756 -38.17 0.74 -51.29
C THR A 756 -38.86 2.11 -51.30
N ILE A 757 -38.10 3.21 -51.31
CA ILE A 757 -38.59 4.58 -51.15
C ILE A 757 -39.00 5.17 -52.49
N ASP A 758 -40.14 5.85 -52.49
CA ASP A 758 -40.63 6.64 -53.62
C ASP A 758 -39.96 8.02 -53.64
N PHE A 759 -39.05 8.24 -54.58
CA PHE A 759 -38.47 9.55 -54.83
C PHE A 759 -39.23 10.23 -55.97
N TYR A 760 -39.73 11.44 -55.73
CA TYR A 760 -40.46 12.23 -56.71
C TYR A 760 -39.55 13.30 -57.31
N PHE A 761 -39.25 13.18 -58.60
CA PHE A 761 -38.57 14.23 -59.36
C PHE A 761 -39.62 15.20 -59.91
N TYR A 762 -39.55 16.48 -59.54
CA TYR A 762 -40.54 17.49 -59.93
C TYR A 762 -40.03 18.30 -61.10
N THR A 763 -40.70 18.28 -62.26
CA THR A 763 -40.37 19.20 -63.37
C THR A 763 -41.13 20.52 -63.27
N ASN A 764 -42.31 20.50 -62.65
CA ASN A 764 -43.14 21.67 -62.33
C ASN A 764 -44.10 21.27 -61.19
N LYS A 765 -44.84 22.22 -60.58
CA LYS A 765 -45.75 21.98 -59.44
C LYS A 765 -46.80 20.87 -59.69
N THR A 766 -47.15 20.60 -60.95
CA THR A 766 -48.17 19.62 -61.35
C THR A 766 -47.61 18.33 -61.97
N GLN A 767 -46.34 18.30 -62.40
CA GLN A 767 -45.74 17.14 -63.07
C GLN A 767 -44.61 16.56 -62.23
N LYS A 768 -44.77 15.29 -61.81
CA LYS A 768 -43.80 14.54 -61.01
C LYS A 768 -43.52 13.17 -61.62
N TYR A 769 -42.26 12.75 -61.58
CA TYR A 769 -41.80 11.42 -62.00
C TYR A 769 -41.36 10.60 -60.79
N LEU A 770 -41.75 9.33 -60.76
CA LEU A 770 -41.45 8.42 -59.66
C LEU A 770 -40.17 7.64 -59.93
N LEU A 771 -39.26 7.62 -58.96
CA LEU A 771 -38.05 6.81 -58.97
C LEU A 771 -37.92 6.02 -57.65
N LYS A 772 -37.91 4.69 -57.73
CA LYS A 772 -37.65 3.84 -56.56
C LYS A 772 -36.18 3.90 -56.16
N SER A 773 -35.91 4.36 -54.94
CA SER A 773 -34.56 4.63 -54.44
C SER A 773 -34.37 4.13 -53.00
N SER A 774 -33.11 3.98 -52.58
CA SER A 774 -32.76 3.72 -51.17
C SER A 774 -32.61 5.04 -50.38
N VAL A 775 -32.63 4.98 -49.05
CA VAL A 775 -32.41 6.17 -48.18
C VAL A 775 -31.14 6.93 -48.55
N ALA A 776 -30.04 6.20 -48.76
CA ALA A 776 -28.76 6.78 -49.12
C ALA A 776 -28.80 7.52 -50.48
N GLN A 777 -29.53 6.97 -51.44
CA GLN A 777 -29.71 7.60 -52.75
C GLN A 777 -30.61 8.82 -52.66
N VAL A 778 -31.71 8.77 -51.89
CA VAL A 778 -32.59 9.92 -51.67
C VAL A 778 -31.82 11.08 -51.04
N ALA A 779 -31.06 10.83 -49.96
CA ALA A 779 -30.25 11.86 -49.32
C ALA A 779 -29.19 12.47 -50.27
N ALA A 780 -28.53 11.64 -51.09
CA ALA A 780 -27.56 12.10 -52.06
C ALA A 780 -28.20 12.93 -53.20
N MET A 781 -29.37 12.52 -53.70
CA MET A 781 -30.10 13.27 -54.74
C MET A 781 -30.61 14.61 -54.20
N VAL A 782 -31.17 14.64 -52.99
CA VAL A 782 -31.58 15.90 -52.32
C VAL A 782 -30.38 16.84 -52.18
N ALA A 783 -29.23 16.34 -51.69
CA ALA A 783 -28.02 17.15 -51.58
C ALA A 783 -27.49 17.64 -52.93
N THR A 784 -27.64 16.85 -53.99
CA THR A 784 -27.23 17.23 -55.35
C THR A 784 -28.10 18.36 -55.90
N HIS A 785 -29.42 18.27 -55.75
CA HIS A 785 -30.36 19.33 -56.16
C HIS A 785 -30.14 20.63 -55.37
N ILE A 786 -29.85 20.53 -54.07
CA ILE A 786 -29.45 21.68 -53.25
C ILE A 786 -28.13 22.27 -53.75
N GLY A 787 -27.17 21.43 -54.12
CA GLY A 787 -25.89 21.87 -54.67
C GLY A 787 -26.02 22.64 -55.98
N LEU A 788 -26.97 22.28 -56.84
CA LEU A 788 -27.30 23.01 -58.06
C LEU A 788 -27.92 24.37 -57.74
N LEU A 789 -28.90 24.40 -56.82
CA LEU A 789 -29.60 25.61 -56.41
C LEU A 789 -28.70 26.65 -55.71
N ILE A 790 -27.63 26.20 -55.04
CA ILE A 790 -26.64 27.06 -54.37
C ILE A 790 -25.60 27.64 -55.34
N GLN A 791 -25.42 27.06 -56.52
CA GLN A 791 -24.46 27.55 -57.51
C GLN A 791 -24.95 28.80 -58.25
N ASP A 792 -26.26 29.03 -58.28
CA ASP A 792 -26.85 30.20 -58.92
C ASP A 792 -26.57 31.48 -58.14
N THR A 793 -26.10 32.52 -58.85
CA THR A 793 -25.67 33.80 -58.26
C THR A 793 -26.84 34.73 -57.94
N ASP A 794 -27.92 34.67 -58.72
CA ASP A 794 -29.13 35.48 -58.55
C ASP A 794 -30.36 34.56 -58.50
N VAL A 795 -30.96 34.40 -57.33
CA VAL A 795 -32.14 33.52 -57.13
C VAL A 795 -33.42 34.30 -57.46
N THR A 796 -34.20 33.78 -58.42
CA THR A 796 -35.43 34.39 -58.93
C THR A 796 -36.68 33.65 -58.44
N TYR A 797 -37.86 34.26 -58.62
CA TYR A 797 -39.14 33.61 -58.27
C TYR A 797 -39.43 32.35 -59.11
N ASP A 798 -38.81 32.19 -60.27
CA ASP A 798 -38.94 30.99 -61.08
C ASP A 798 -38.16 29.81 -60.48
N ASP A 799 -37.07 30.07 -59.77
CA ASP A 799 -36.27 29.04 -59.06
C ASP A 799 -37.02 28.47 -57.86
N ALA A 800 -37.86 29.29 -57.20
CA ALA A 800 -38.81 28.85 -56.17
C ALA A 800 -39.89 27.90 -56.69
N ARG A 801 -40.20 27.97 -57.99
CA ARG A 801 -41.11 27.06 -58.70
C ARG A 801 -40.37 25.98 -59.48
N GLY A 802 -39.04 26.05 -59.45
CA GLY A 802 -38.12 25.25 -60.23
C GLY A 802 -38.05 23.81 -59.75
N SER A 803 -37.53 22.97 -60.63
CA SER A 803 -37.37 21.53 -60.41
C SER A 803 -36.52 21.22 -59.18
N ASP A 804 -35.41 21.93 -59.00
CA ASP A 804 -34.43 21.66 -57.95
C ASP A 804 -34.96 21.99 -56.55
N TYR A 805 -35.67 23.10 -56.39
CA TYR A 805 -36.31 23.49 -55.11
C TYR A 805 -37.41 22.50 -54.70
N LEU A 806 -38.34 22.20 -55.62
CA LEU A 806 -39.46 21.29 -55.33
C LEU A 806 -38.98 19.86 -55.05
N THR A 807 -37.93 19.42 -55.74
CA THR A 807 -37.34 18.09 -55.53
C THR A 807 -36.55 18.03 -54.22
N ALA A 808 -35.86 19.10 -53.82
CA ALA A 808 -35.10 19.13 -52.56
C ALA A 808 -36.00 19.19 -51.30
N THR A 809 -37.17 19.83 -51.39
CA THR A 809 -38.02 20.11 -50.23
C THR A 809 -39.13 19.09 -49.98
N ASN A 810 -39.55 18.30 -50.98
CA ASN A 810 -40.70 17.37 -50.88
C ASN A 810 -40.32 15.87 -50.75
N ASN A 811 -39.03 15.53 -50.67
CA ASN A 811 -38.57 14.12 -50.66
C ASN A 811 -37.98 13.66 -49.31
N ASN A 812 -38.19 14.42 -48.24
CA ASN A 812 -37.66 14.15 -46.91
C ASN A 812 -38.55 13.21 -46.07
N ASP A 813 -39.87 13.16 -46.31
CA ASP A 813 -40.82 12.52 -45.39
C ASP A 813 -40.79 11.00 -45.43
N ASP A 814 -40.94 10.38 -46.60
CA ASP A 814 -40.89 8.92 -46.76
C ASP A 814 -39.55 8.36 -46.27
N ALA A 815 -38.46 9.08 -46.52
CA ALA A 815 -37.14 8.74 -46.01
C ALA A 815 -37.05 8.86 -44.48
N THR A 816 -37.69 9.86 -43.89
CA THR A 816 -37.75 10.06 -42.43
C THR A 816 -38.54 8.97 -41.73
N GLU A 817 -39.70 8.58 -42.27
CA GLU A 817 -40.55 7.52 -41.72
C GLU A 817 -39.83 6.16 -41.72
N ILE A 818 -39.18 5.82 -42.83
CA ILE A 818 -38.45 4.56 -42.98
C ILE A 818 -37.21 4.53 -42.07
N MET A 819 -36.50 5.66 -41.90
CA MET A 819 -35.39 5.76 -40.94
C MET A 819 -35.85 5.65 -39.48
N SER A 820 -36.98 6.27 -39.11
CA SER A 820 -37.55 6.15 -37.77
C SER A 820 -38.01 4.72 -37.46
N THR A 821 -38.66 4.05 -38.41
CA THR A 821 -39.06 2.64 -38.27
C THR A 821 -37.85 1.73 -38.10
N SER A 822 -36.79 2.00 -38.87
CA SER A 822 -35.52 1.25 -38.82
C SER A 822 -34.77 1.44 -37.49
N LEU A 823 -34.83 2.63 -36.90
CA LEU A 823 -34.26 2.90 -35.57
C LEU A 823 -35.03 2.18 -34.46
N LEU A 824 -36.36 2.11 -34.55
CA LEU A 824 -37.18 1.36 -33.60
C LEU A 824 -36.89 -0.15 -33.65
N GLU A 825 -36.73 -0.73 -34.85
CA GLU A 825 -36.36 -2.15 -34.99
C GLU A 825 -34.91 -2.42 -34.52
N CYS A 826 -33.98 -1.45 -34.70
CA CYS A 826 -32.64 -1.53 -34.09
C CYS A 826 -32.70 -1.51 -32.55
N LEU A 827 -33.53 -0.64 -31.97
CA LEU A 827 -33.73 -0.57 -30.52
C LEU A 827 -34.31 -1.88 -29.98
N LYS A 828 -35.29 -2.46 -30.68
CA LYS A 828 -35.90 -3.75 -30.35
C LYS A 828 -34.87 -4.89 -30.43
N TYR A 829 -33.98 -4.87 -31.41
CA TYR A 829 -32.83 -5.77 -31.45
C TYR A 829 -31.93 -5.62 -30.20
N ILE A 830 -31.53 -4.41 -29.83
CA ILE A 830 -30.69 -4.15 -28.65
C ILE A 830 -31.37 -4.61 -27.35
N LEU A 831 -32.67 -4.34 -27.18
CA LEU A 831 -33.44 -4.77 -26.01
C LEU A 831 -33.52 -6.29 -25.89
N ASN A 832 -33.79 -6.99 -27.01
CA ASN A 832 -33.80 -8.45 -27.04
C ASN A 832 -32.40 -9.04 -26.76
N GLN A 833 -31.36 -8.40 -27.28
CA GLN A 833 -29.97 -8.80 -27.07
C GLN A 833 -29.56 -8.62 -25.60
N ASP A 834 -29.89 -7.49 -24.97
CA ASP A 834 -29.62 -7.24 -23.54
C ASP A 834 -30.36 -8.24 -22.64
N ALA A 835 -31.62 -8.54 -22.93
CA ALA A 835 -32.39 -9.54 -22.18
C ALA A 835 -31.74 -10.94 -22.29
N SER A 836 -31.36 -11.35 -23.51
CA SER A 836 -30.69 -12.63 -23.75
C SER A 836 -29.31 -12.70 -23.07
N GLN A 837 -28.51 -11.64 -23.19
CA GLN A 837 -27.19 -11.56 -22.59
C GLN A 837 -27.25 -11.55 -21.06
N LYS A 838 -28.22 -10.87 -20.44
CA LYS A 838 -28.44 -10.91 -18.99
C LYS A 838 -28.70 -12.33 -18.49
N VAL A 839 -29.58 -13.08 -19.15
CA VAL A 839 -29.87 -14.47 -18.79
C VAL A 839 -28.62 -15.34 -18.94
N TRP A 840 -27.85 -15.16 -20.02
CA TRP A 840 -26.62 -15.90 -20.25
C TRP A 840 -25.53 -15.60 -19.21
N ILE A 841 -25.29 -14.31 -18.91
CA ILE A 841 -24.28 -13.87 -17.92
C ILE A 841 -24.65 -14.35 -16.51
N ILE A 842 -25.92 -14.24 -16.11
CA ILE A 842 -26.38 -14.72 -14.80
C ILE A 842 -26.26 -16.24 -14.72
N SER A 843 -26.62 -16.97 -15.78
CA SER A 843 -26.47 -18.43 -15.82
C SER A 843 -24.99 -18.84 -15.71
N LEU A 844 -24.10 -18.15 -16.43
CA LEU A 844 -22.66 -18.36 -16.38
C LEU A 844 -22.09 -18.06 -14.97
N MET A 845 -22.56 -17.00 -14.31
CA MET A 845 -22.19 -16.66 -12.93
C MET A 845 -22.55 -17.79 -11.95
N VAL A 846 -23.78 -18.28 -12.01
CA VAL A 846 -24.24 -19.38 -11.15
C VAL A 846 -23.43 -20.66 -11.41
N VAL A 847 -23.22 -21.01 -12.68
CA VAL A 847 -22.44 -22.21 -13.06
C VAL A 847 -21.01 -22.12 -12.53
N LEU A 848 -20.32 -21.00 -12.74
CA LEU A 848 -18.93 -20.84 -12.27
C LEU A 848 -18.83 -20.88 -10.75
N ILE A 849 -19.76 -20.27 -10.01
CA ILE A 849 -19.81 -20.34 -8.55
C ILE A 849 -20.01 -21.79 -8.08
N VAL A 850 -20.94 -22.52 -8.68
CA VAL A 850 -21.19 -23.93 -8.34
C VAL A 850 -19.97 -24.80 -8.64
N VAL A 851 -19.29 -24.58 -9.77
CA VAL A 851 -18.07 -25.29 -10.14
C VAL A 851 -16.94 -25.01 -9.14
N ILE A 852 -16.72 -23.75 -8.74
CA ILE A 852 -15.71 -23.39 -7.73
C ILE A 852 -15.99 -24.14 -6.42
N LEU A 853 -17.22 -24.08 -5.91
CA LEU A 853 -17.60 -24.75 -4.66
C LEU A 853 -17.44 -26.28 -4.75
N ALA A 854 -17.87 -26.89 -5.86
CA ALA A 854 -17.77 -28.34 -6.06
C ALA A 854 -16.31 -28.81 -6.16
N VAL A 855 -15.47 -28.11 -6.93
CA VAL A 855 -14.05 -28.46 -7.10
C VAL A 855 -13.29 -28.35 -5.78
N TRP A 856 -13.48 -27.26 -5.03
CA TRP A 856 -12.80 -27.09 -3.73
C TRP A 856 -13.25 -28.13 -2.70
N PHE A 857 -14.52 -28.53 -2.71
CA PHE A 857 -15.02 -29.63 -1.89
C PHE A 857 -14.38 -30.99 -2.24
N ILE A 858 -14.22 -31.28 -3.54
CA ILE A 858 -13.56 -32.50 -4.01
C ILE A 858 -12.08 -32.51 -3.61
N ILE A 859 -11.35 -31.41 -3.83
CA ILE A 859 -9.94 -31.27 -3.45
C ILE A 859 -9.79 -31.51 -1.94
N PHE A 860 -10.62 -30.88 -1.11
CA PHE A 860 -10.59 -31.08 0.33
C PHE A 860 -10.77 -32.55 0.72
N LYS A 861 -11.77 -33.25 0.16
CA LYS A 861 -11.99 -34.68 0.44
C LYS A 861 -10.82 -35.56 0.01
N LEU A 862 -10.20 -35.28 -1.14
CA LEU A 862 -9.04 -36.02 -1.63
C LEU A 862 -7.83 -35.83 -0.70
N GLN A 863 -7.55 -34.57 -0.33
CA GLN A 863 -6.47 -34.22 0.59
C GLN A 863 -6.67 -34.89 1.97
N TYR A 864 -7.90 -34.84 2.50
CA TYR A 864 -8.24 -35.48 3.78
C TYR A 864 -7.99 -37.00 3.76
N ARG A 865 -8.46 -37.70 2.72
CA ARG A 865 -8.24 -39.15 2.58
C ARG A 865 -6.76 -39.50 2.53
N LYS A 866 -5.97 -38.75 1.74
CA LYS A 866 -4.53 -39.01 1.60
C LYS A 866 -3.77 -38.74 2.89
N LEU A 867 -4.14 -37.68 3.62
CA LEU A 867 -3.56 -37.35 4.92
C LEU A 867 -3.83 -38.45 5.95
N LYS A 868 -5.08 -38.94 6.05
CA LYS A 868 -5.45 -40.02 6.96
C LYS A 868 -4.70 -41.33 6.64
N SER A 869 -4.57 -41.68 5.36
CA SER A 869 -3.82 -42.86 4.92
C SER A 869 -2.35 -42.79 5.34
N ASN A 870 -1.66 -41.68 5.06
CA ASN A 870 -0.26 -41.49 5.43
C ASN A 870 -0.08 -41.49 6.97
N LYS A 871 -1.03 -40.92 7.72
CA LYS A 871 -1.01 -40.93 9.19
C LYS A 871 -1.04 -42.36 9.74
N THR A 872 -1.91 -43.22 9.20
CA THR A 872 -1.98 -44.63 9.60
C THR A 872 -0.70 -45.39 9.27
N GLU A 873 -0.10 -45.13 8.11
CA GLU A 873 1.16 -45.76 7.68
C GLU A 873 2.33 -45.42 8.61
N ILE A 874 2.50 -44.14 8.97
CA ILE A 874 3.53 -43.70 9.93
C ILE A 874 3.33 -44.36 11.29
N MET A 875 2.08 -44.44 11.76
CA MET A 875 1.78 -45.04 13.05
C MET A 875 2.14 -46.52 13.09
N ASN A 876 1.88 -47.26 12.00
CA ASN A 876 2.23 -48.66 11.89
C ASN A 876 3.75 -48.89 11.95
N VAL A 877 4.55 -47.99 11.37
CA VAL A 877 6.03 -48.06 11.41
C VAL A 877 6.58 -47.80 12.82
N ILE A 878 5.97 -46.90 13.60
CA ILE A 878 6.41 -46.62 14.97
C ILE A 878 6.18 -47.83 15.89
N VAL A 879 5.10 -48.59 15.66
CA VAL A 879 4.74 -49.77 16.46
C VAL A 879 5.66 -50.98 16.16
N THR A 880 6.37 -51.00 15.03
CA THR A 880 7.30 -52.10 14.69
C THR A 880 8.70 -51.97 15.31
N LEU A 881 8.98 -50.88 16.03
CA LEU A 881 10.28 -50.66 16.68
C LEU A 881 10.54 -51.65 17.85
N PRO A 882 11.77 -52.17 18.03
CA PRO A 882 12.08 -53.09 19.12
C PRO A 882 11.90 -52.45 20.50
N LYS A 883 11.17 -53.12 21.39
CA LYS A 883 10.89 -52.64 22.77
C LYS A 883 12.16 -52.40 23.60
N THR A 884 13.22 -53.16 23.36
CA THR A 884 14.52 -53.00 24.03
C THR A 884 15.15 -51.64 23.75
N VAL A 885 15.16 -51.23 22.48
CA VAL A 885 15.69 -49.92 22.04
C VAL A 885 14.86 -48.78 22.63
N ILE A 886 13.53 -48.91 22.62
CA ILE A 886 12.61 -47.90 23.17
C ILE A 886 12.81 -47.74 24.68
N SER A 887 13.01 -48.83 25.41
CA SER A 887 13.27 -48.78 26.85
C SER A 887 14.59 -48.09 27.19
N THR A 888 15.64 -48.28 26.39
CA THR A 888 16.92 -47.58 26.56
C THR A 888 16.78 -46.07 26.32
N VAL A 889 15.99 -45.68 25.31
CA VAL A 889 15.72 -44.26 25.01
C VAL A 889 14.88 -43.61 26.12
N SER A 890 13.84 -44.28 26.64
CA SER A 890 13.07 -43.76 27.79
C SER A 890 13.95 -43.61 29.05
N ALA A 891 14.89 -44.53 29.26
CA ALA A 891 15.85 -44.49 30.36
C ALA A 891 16.91 -43.38 30.24
N SER A 892 17.31 -42.97 29.04
CA SER A 892 18.27 -41.87 28.86
C SER A 892 17.71 -40.52 29.34
N PHE A 893 16.39 -40.29 29.20
CA PHE A 893 15.70 -39.13 29.77
C PHE A 893 15.70 -39.13 31.32
N ASN A 894 15.85 -40.29 31.97
CA ASN A 894 15.97 -40.43 33.43
C ASN A 894 17.37 -40.09 33.95
N HIS A 895 18.42 -40.60 33.29
CA HIS A 895 19.81 -40.33 33.68
C HIS A 895 20.14 -38.82 33.61
N LEU A 896 19.54 -38.10 32.64
CA LEU A 896 19.68 -36.66 32.50
C LEU A 896 19.04 -35.83 33.63
N LYS A 897 18.11 -36.41 34.42
CA LYS A 897 17.54 -35.79 35.63
C LYS A 897 18.54 -35.83 36.81
N LYS A 898 19.39 -36.86 36.87
CA LYS A 898 20.40 -37.07 37.95
C LYS A 898 21.55 -36.06 37.88
N ASN A 899 21.98 -35.65 36.69
CA ASN A 899 23.04 -34.63 36.50
C ASN A 899 22.63 -33.19 36.87
N PHE A 900 21.36 -32.92 37.20
CA PHE A 900 20.86 -31.58 37.53
C PHE A 900 20.89 -31.27 39.04
N GLN A 901 21.08 -32.28 39.89
CA GLN A 901 21.11 -32.13 41.35
C GLN A 901 22.51 -32.32 41.97
N SER A 902 23.53 -32.61 41.16
CA SER A 902 24.92 -32.71 41.62
C SER A 902 25.55 -31.32 41.80
N SER A 903 24.97 -30.55 42.70
CA SER A 903 25.67 -29.51 43.44
C SER A 903 24.98 -29.41 44.80
N THR A 904 25.59 -30.12 45.75
CA THR A 904 25.33 -30.19 47.21
C THR A 904 24.39 -31.30 47.71
N THR A 905 25.01 -32.24 48.44
CA THR A 905 24.47 -33.20 49.42
C THR A 905 23.79 -34.48 48.91
N ASP A 906 24.64 -35.48 48.66
CA ASP A 906 24.25 -36.88 48.47
C ASP A 906 23.93 -37.61 49.79
N ASN A 907 23.02 -38.59 49.70
CA ASN A 907 22.76 -39.74 50.59
C ASN A 907 21.40 -39.86 51.32
N VAL A 908 20.43 -38.96 51.15
CA VAL A 908 19.06 -39.17 51.72
C VAL A 908 17.93 -39.15 50.65
N ALA A 909 18.24 -38.74 49.42
CA ALA A 909 17.23 -38.52 48.38
C ALA A 909 16.88 -39.76 47.52
N GLU A 910 17.60 -40.88 47.64
CA GLU A 910 17.39 -42.04 46.75
C GLU A 910 16.13 -42.86 47.07
N GLN A 911 15.66 -42.90 48.34
CA GLN A 911 14.43 -43.63 48.69
C GLN A 911 13.13 -42.81 48.47
N ASN A 912 13.13 -41.50 48.74
CA ASN A 912 11.92 -40.67 48.58
C ASN A 912 11.58 -40.36 47.11
N ASN A 913 12.57 -40.33 46.21
CA ASN A 913 12.33 -40.06 44.79
C ASN A 913 11.71 -41.26 44.05
N GLU A 914 11.97 -42.51 44.47
CA GLU A 914 11.33 -43.69 43.87
C GLU A 914 9.84 -43.79 44.26
N GLU A 915 9.49 -43.48 45.51
CA GLU A 915 8.08 -43.45 45.96
C GLU A 915 7.31 -42.27 45.35
N MET A 916 7.91 -41.09 45.25
CA MET A 916 7.30 -39.92 44.60
C MET A 916 7.15 -40.14 43.08
N SER A 917 8.10 -40.84 42.43
CA SER A 917 7.99 -41.22 41.01
C SER A 917 6.84 -42.21 40.75
N ARG A 918 6.51 -43.10 41.69
CA ARG A 918 5.35 -44.02 41.56
C ARG A 918 4.02 -43.31 41.77
N GLN A 919 3.95 -42.36 42.71
CA GLN A 919 2.77 -41.51 42.90
C GLN A 919 2.57 -40.55 41.71
N GLU A 920 3.62 -39.91 41.21
CA GLU A 920 3.57 -39.07 40.01
C GLU A 920 3.15 -39.87 38.77
N GLN A 921 3.63 -41.11 38.59
CA GLN A 921 3.21 -41.98 37.49
C GLN A 921 1.73 -42.39 37.57
N ASN A 922 1.21 -42.68 38.77
CA ASN A 922 -0.22 -42.96 38.96
C ASN A 922 -1.09 -41.72 38.73
N ILE A 923 -0.62 -40.55 39.17
CA ILE A 923 -1.28 -39.26 38.94
C ILE A 923 -1.28 -38.92 37.44
N ILE A 924 -0.18 -39.14 36.72
CA ILE A 924 -0.10 -38.94 35.26
C ILE A 924 -1.03 -39.90 34.52
N LYS A 925 -1.17 -41.15 34.96
CA LYS A 925 -2.17 -42.10 34.42
C LYS A 925 -3.62 -41.63 34.63
N VAL A 926 -3.91 -41.06 35.80
CA VAL A 926 -5.25 -40.52 36.10
C VAL A 926 -5.50 -39.23 35.30
N PHE A 927 -4.50 -38.37 35.13
CA PHE A 927 -4.63 -37.16 34.33
C PHE A 927 -4.63 -37.40 32.81
N SER A 928 -3.94 -38.43 32.31
CA SER A 928 -4.05 -38.85 30.90
C SER A 928 -5.46 -39.35 30.58
N GLN A 929 -6.13 -40.00 31.54
CA GLN A 929 -7.54 -40.39 31.43
C GLN A 929 -8.54 -39.23 31.58
N ILE A 930 -8.18 -38.13 32.25
CA ILE A 930 -9.05 -36.95 32.43
C ILE A 930 -8.92 -35.94 31.27
N THR A 931 -7.85 -36.00 30.47
CA THR A 931 -7.61 -35.07 29.34
C THR A 931 -8.37 -35.46 28.06
N ASP A 932 -9.20 -36.52 28.10
CA ASP A 932 -9.95 -37.06 26.95
C ASP A 932 -11.12 -36.18 26.45
N GLY A 933 -11.29 -34.98 26.99
CA GLY A 933 -12.27 -34.01 26.51
C GLY A 933 -11.63 -32.92 25.63
N THR A 934 -11.88 -32.98 24.32
CA THR A 934 -12.18 -31.82 23.43
C THR A 934 -11.17 -31.18 22.46
N ASP A 935 -9.96 -31.69 22.16
CA ASP A 935 -9.02 -30.93 21.28
C ASP A 935 -8.57 -31.55 19.94
N SER A 936 -9.10 -32.72 19.54
CA SER A 936 -8.68 -33.37 18.28
C SER A 936 -9.26 -32.73 17.01
N THR A 937 -10.17 -31.76 17.10
CA THR A 937 -10.90 -31.16 15.97
C THR A 937 -10.32 -29.86 15.41
N THR A 938 -9.25 -29.30 15.98
CA THR A 938 -8.81 -27.93 15.65
C THR A 938 -8.10 -27.77 14.29
N SER A 939 -7.10 -28.60 13.95
CA SER A 939 -6.32 -28.38 12.71
C SER A 939 -7.10 -28.70 11.43
N GLU A 940 -7.95 -29.72 11.46
CA GLU A 940 -8.81 -30.09 10.34
C GLU A 940 -9.88 -29.02 10.08
N SER A 941 -10.45 -28.46 11.15
CA SER A 941 -11.41 -27.36 11.07
C SER A 941 -10.77 -26.07 10.55
N TRP A 942 -9.53 -25.77 10.96
CA TRP A 942 -8.76 -24.63 10.44
C TRP A 942 -8.45 -24.76 8.95
N ASN A 943 -8.09 -25.97 8.50
CA ASN A 943 -7.87 -26.21 7.07
C ASN A 943 -9.18 -26.04 6.28
N LEU A 944 -10.30 -26.59 6.78
CA LEU A 944 -11.62 -26.38 6.16
C LEU A 944 -11.98 -24.90 6.07
N PHE A 945 -11.74 -24.13 7.14
CA PHE A 945 -11.97 -22.68 7.17
C PHE A 945 -11.16 -21.93 6.10
N ASN A 946 -9.88 -22.27 5.93
CA ASN A 946 -9.05 -21.65 4.90
C ASN A 946 -9.57 -21.96 3.48
N PHE A 947 -10.03 -23.19 3.24
CA PHE A 947 -10.63 -23.59 1.97
C PHE A 947 -11.94 -22.85 1.68
N THR A 948 -12.81 -22.67 2.69
CA THR A 948 -14.03 -21.88 2.51
C THR A 948 -13.73 -20.41 2.24
N VAL A 949 -12.71 -19.83 2.88
CA VAL A 949 -12.26 -18.46 2.59
C VAL A 949 -11.77 -18.33 1.14
N ILE A 950 -10.90 -19.23 0.68
CA ILE A 950 -10.40 -19.22 -0.70
C ILE A 950 -11.55 -19.34 -1.70
N ALA A 951 -12.48 -20.28 -1.46
CA ALA A 951 -13.64 -20.48 -2.33
C ALA A 951 -14.55 -19.23 -2.35
N LEU A 952 -14.82 -18.62 -1.19
CA LEU A 952 -15.65 -17.43 -1.07
C LEU A 952 -15.02 -16.23 -1.77
N CYS A 953 -13.72 -16.01 -1.62
CA CYS A 953 -12.98 -14.99 -2.36
C CYS A 953 -13.00 -15.24 -3.88
N GLY A 954 -12.87 -16.50 -4.30
CA GLY A 954 -13.01 -16.89 -5.72
C GLY A 954 -14.40 -16.57 -6.27
N CYS A 955 -15.46 -16.90 -5.54
CA CYS A 955 -16.84 -16.59 -5.90
C CYS A 955 -17.08 -15.07 -5.99
N LEU A 956 -16.58 -14.30 -5.02
CA LEU A 956 -16.65 -12.84 -5.04
C LEU A 956 -15.93 -12.27 -6.26
N SER A 957 -14.73 -12.75 -6.58
CA SER A 957 -13.95 -12.29 -7.74
C SER A 957 -14.71 -12.50 -9.05
N VAL A 958 -15.23 -13.70 -9.29
CA VAL A 958 -16.03 -14.00 -10.49
C VAL A 958 -17.32 -13.18 -10.52
N GLY A 959 -18.00 -13.05 -9.37
CA GLY A 959 -19.23 -12.26 -9.25
C GLY A 959 -19.02 -10.79 -9.59
N VAL A 960 -17.95 -10.17 -9.10
CA VAL A 960 -17.61 -8.77 -9.40
C VAL A 960 -17.32 -8.57 -10.88
N VAL A 961 -16.52 -9.46 -11.49
CA VAL A 961 -16.19 -9.36 -12.93
C VAL A 961 -17.47 -9.45 -13.77
N LEU A 962 -18.33 -10.43 -13.53
CA LEU A 962 -19.57 -10.61 -14.30
C LEU A 962 -20.61 -9.51 -14.05
N TYR A 963 -20.61 -8.93 -12.85
CA TYR A 963 -21.42 -7.73 -12.58
C TYR A 963 -21.03 -6.54 -13.48
N CYS A 964 -19.73 -6.37 -13.77
CA CYS A 964 -19.28 -5.35 -14.72
C CYS A 964 -19.84 -5.58 -16.14
N PHE A 965 -19.94 -6.84 -16.59
CA PHE A 965 -20.58 -7.17 -17.88
C PHE A 965 -22.06 -6.77 -17.90
N LEU A 966 -22.80 -7.08 -16.82
CA LEU A 966 -24.22 -6.71 -16.70
C LEU A 966 -24.43 -5.19 -16.74
N LYS A 967 -23.57 -4.43 -16.05
CA LYS A 967 -23.62 -2.96 -16.03
C LYS A 967 -23.28 -2.36 -17.39
N SER A 968 -22.32 -2.93 -18.11
CA SER A 968 -21.98 -2.49 -19.47
C SER A 968 -23.14 -2.71 -20.44
N SER A 969 -23.81 -3.86 -20.36
CA SER A 969 -24.99 -4.17 -21.18
C SER A 969 -26.15 -3.21 -20.90
N SER A 970 -26.44 -2.91 -19.63
CA SER A 970 -27.52 -1.96 -19.31
C SER A 970 -27.21 -0.54 -19.78
N THR A 971 -25.95 -0.10 -19.67
CA THR A 971 -25.52 1.22 -20.14
C THR A 971 -25.70 1.37 -21.66
N LEU A 972 -25.46 0.30 -22.44
CA LEU A 972 -25.73 0.30 -23.88
C LEU A 972 -27.20 0.63 -24.19
N VAL A 973 -28.15 0.00 -23.48
CA VAL A 973 -29.58 0.24 -23.69
C VAL A 973 -29.92 1.71 -23.45
N TYR A 974 -29.45 2.29 -22.34
CA TYR A 974 -29.66 3.72 -22.06
C TYR A 974 -29.05 4.61 -23.15
N SER A 975 -27.80 4.36 -23.56
CA SER A 975 -27.14 5.13 -24.60
C SER A 975 -27.87 5.05 -25.96
N SER A 976 -28.38 3.88 -26.33
CA SER A 976 -29.10 3.69 -27.60
C SER A 976 -30.39 4.52 -27.69
N GLN A 977 -31.13 4.66 -26.59
CA GLN A 977 -32.34 5.49 -26.51
C GLN A 977 -31.99 6.98 -26.65
N HIS A 978 -30.89 7.43 -26.05
CA HIS A 978 -30.45 8.83 -26.17
C HIS A 978 -30.07 9.21 -27.60
N VAL A 979 -29.43 8.30 -28.36
CA VAL A 979 -29.03 8.55 -29.76
C VAL A 979 -30.24 8.74 -30.67
N ASP A 980 -31.32 7.99 -30.47
CA ASP A 980 -32.56 8.16 -31.25
C ASP A 980 -33.29 9.45 -30.84
N ASN A 981 -33.48 9.67 -29.53
CA ASN A 981 -34.27 10.80 -29.02
C ASN A 981 -33.67 12.18 -29.31
N LEU A 982 -32.34 12.35 -29.21
CA LEU A 982 -31.68 13.64 -29.37
C LEU A 982 -31.86 14.20 -30.79
N TYR A 983 -31.46 13.43 -31.79
CA TYR A 983 -31.59 13.83 -33.20
C TYR A 983 -33.01 13.67 -33.72
N GLY A 984 -33.82 12.78 -33.13
CA GLY A 984 -35.24 12.65 -33.44
C GLY A 984 -36.01 13.93 -33.15
N CYS A 985 -35.84 14.52 -31.95
CA CYS A 985 -36.48 15.78 -31.58
C CYS A 985 -36.15 16.91 -32.58
N SER A 986 -34.87 17.06 -32.91
CA SER A 986 -34.40 18.03 -33.91
C SER A 986 -34.97 17.75 -35.30
N GLY A 987 -34.91 16.50 -35.77
CA GLY A 987 -35.38 16.10 -37.09
C GLY A 987 -36.87 16.34 -37.29
N TYR A 988 -37.71 16.01 -36.31
CA TYR A 988 -39.14 16.28 -36.38
C TYR A 988 -39.45 17.78 -36.37
N LEU A 989 -38.71 18.57 -35.60
CA LEU A 989 -38.86 20.03 -35.58
C LEU A 989 -38.56 20.64 -36.97
N TYR A 990 -37.48 20.21 -37.61
CA TYR A 990 -37.13 20.67 -38.96
C TYR A 990 -38.11 20.15 -40.03
N SER A 991 -38.61 18.91 -39.89
CA SER A 991 -39.65 18.38 -40.78
C SER A 991 -40.91 19.24 -40.72
N VAL A 992 -41.41 19.58 -39.53
CA VAL A 992 -42.57 20.47 -39.35
C VAL A 992 -42.29 21.86 -39.95
N PHE A 993 -41.09 22.41 -39.73
CA PHE A 993 -40.71 23.70 -40.31
C PHE A 993 -40.69 23.67 -41.84
N SER A 994 -40.13 22.61 -42.44
CA SER A 994 -40.11 22.42 -43.89
C SER A 994 -41.53 22.43 -44.47
N HIS A 995 -42.46 21.68 -43.86
CA HIS A 995 -43.86 21.67 -44.29
C HIS A 995 -44.56 23.02 -44.17
N ILE A 996 -44.30 23.77 -43.09
CA ILE A 996 -44.85 25.11 -42.90
C ILE A 996 -44.35 26.08 -43.99
N CYS A 997 -43.10 25.92 -44.45
CA CYS A 997 -42.57 26.76 -45.52
C CYS A 997 -43.04 26.36 -46.92
N ILE A 998 -43.51 25.11 -47.11
CA ILE A 998 -44.06 24.61 -48.38
C ILE A 998 -45.55 24.99 -48.54
N LEU A 999 -46.30 25.06 -47.43
CA LEU A 999 -47.67 25.58 -47.36
C LEU A 999 -47.74 27.08 -47.64
#